data_AF-A0AAV5ACH1-F1
#
_entry.id   AF-A0AAV5ACH1-F1
#
_cell.length_a   1.000
_cell.length_b   1.000
_cell.length_c   1.000
_cell.angle_alpha   90.00
_cell.angle_beta   90.00
_cell.angle_gamma   90.00
#
_symmetry.space_group_name_H-M   'P 1'
#
loop_
_entity.id
_entity.type
_entity.pdbx_description
1 polymer ?
#
loop_
_entity_poly.entity_id
_entity_poly.type
_entity_poly.pdbx_seq_one_letter_code
_entity_poly.pdbx_strand_id
1 'polypeptide(L)'
;MSWHVAQVSHLTVTVILPHPRLCLNEDGNWICRRILYPGGIGVIAIILLHLAALFSSKITLPTRAEISWPTVKKLTPVIFINVLSLVFNMLCLRDVDASFFQVARGLVLPLTILVSSYSTRTLPSIPILLCASIVTLGFLIGVLPSSSLFSFSFDTNLWPSFSSSSQPKTPSSQVISLFYGVLSSLFIALNTVLIKTSLPYVEGSTTKLAWWYNLGSALALFLIILFSGEVPFMIGLIRYGIDIHGNVGGFGIWKWRLFLLGGAVTGFFGFLLNLAGLLSIKVTSPISHMFSSAAKGVLQALLGAWLFKDVLTVPRASSILIILTGTIHEDDTEKLIPADEPEPLTLNTSPPGSPPLAPTIDITTSITPEEEWRNNVASLLKGKPTEHFQDNLRSDIQYITVWVSGGWTNDFMGYINMIYLSALTGRTPLLPPFAPSHVSWDGGFLDWSDVFDLPNLSRAINSTVIEWKDVKNISTSTILPKNDEIGCWSLWSLVSPDEDKAPRQTVIPKKLRLDVSYTGLPTSSVRIEDIWLPFWTMAKLSFPSRRKQALEEKTSVLTPNDADNYIPPSEHLMCFDMMYFVGAQDHDEWWRDWSPAWNFVGRHATWNAKLQKLGLNYIHRALGLEDDGQIPPYIAVHARRGDFLTGACGLTDPEACFNPMAVYAKHVTSVNKTLASKGIHVPKHNVLVTSDEQDPQWWKEVEDLGWHYTNHTHEKTSETYGRWYPSLLDAVSQSLAIGFVGTQFSTYSLVASRRVRDWRGGVAEFVSEDLTNIRPITNLTHTDHVESI
;
A
#
# COMPACT_ATOMS: atom_id res chain seq x y z
N MET A 1 -10.90 10.45 -14.95
CA MET A 1 -12.18 9.72 -14.82
C MET A 1 -11.89 8.23 -15.04
N SER A 2 -11.27 7.58 -14.04
CA SER A 2 -10.93 6.15 -14.11
C SER A 2 -12.15 5.36 -13.65
N TRP A 3 -12.88 4.77 -14.60
CA TRP A 3 -13.92 3.80 -14.31
C TRP A 3 -13.23 2.47 -14.03
N HIS A 4 -13.08 2.08 -12.76
CA HIS A 4 -12.71 0.70 -12.44
C HIS A 4 -13.92 -0.19 -12.72
N VAL A 5 -13.85 -0.94 -13.82
CA VAL A 5 -14.79 -2.01 -14.13
C VAL A 5 -14.48 -3.17 -13.19
N ALA A 6 -15.05 -3.15 -11.98
CA ALA A 6 -15.15 -4.37 -11.18
C ALA A 6 -16.08 -5.33 -11.93
N GLN A 7 -15.54 -6.47 -12.38
CA GLN A 7 -16.30 -7.48 -13.13
C GLN A 7 -17.52 -7.95 -12.29
N VAL A 8 -18.70 -7.81 -12.88
CA VAL A 8 -20.00 -8.14 -12.29
C VAL A 8 -20.32 -9.61 -12.60
N SER A 9 -20.19 -10.49 -11.62
CA SER A 9 -20.64 -11.88 -11.73
C SER A 9 -21.98 -12.07 -11.01
N HIS A 10 -22.99 -12.42 -11.83
CA HIS A 10 -24.25 -13.09 -11.50
C HIS A 10 -25.31 -12.37 -10.64
N LEU A 11 -26.38 -11.97 -11.33
CA LEU A 11 -27.75 -11.73 -10.85
C LEU A 11 -28.05 -10.60 -9.84
N THR A 12 -27.08 -9.87 -9.32
CA THR A 12 -27.37 -8.58 -8.66
C THR A 12 -26.19 -7.62 -8.81
N VAL A 13 -26.50 -6.35 -9.06
CA VAL A 13 -25.54 -5.25 -9.23
C VAL A 13 -24.54 -5.25 -8.08
N THR A 14 -23.28 -5.59 -8.37
CA THR A 14 -22.16 -5.05 -7.61
C THR A 14 -21.84 -3.70 -8.26
N VAL A 15 -21.93 -2.66 -7.45
CA VAL A 15 -21.99 -1.24 -7.80
C VAL A 15 -20.86 -0.80 -8.73
N ILE A 16 -21.18 -0.04 -9.77
CA ILE A 16 -20.25 0.90 -10.40
C ILE A 16 -20.02 2.01 -9.36
N LEU A 17 -18.99 1.86 -8.51
CA LEU A 17 -18.61 2.90 -7.58
C LEU A 17 -17.86 4.00 -8.34
N PRO A 18 -18.24 5.28 -8.22
CA PRO A 18 -17.31 6.35 -8.48
C PRO A 18 -16.26 6.31 -7.37
N HIS A 19 -15.13 5.65 -7.62
CA HIS A 19 -13.91 5.63 -6.80
C HIS A 19 -14.02 4.91 -5.42
N PRO A 20 -13.04 4.07 -5.02
CA PRO A 20 -12.98 3.46 -3.68
C PRO A 20 -12.73 4.45 -2.52
N ARG A 21 -12.75 5.77 -2.76
CA ARG A 21 -12.40 6.80 -1.77
C ARG A 21 -13.55 7.28 -0.88
N LEU A 22 -14.79 6.88 -1.17
CA LEU A 22 -15.95 7.30 -0.38
C LEU A 22 -16.23 6.37 0.84
N CYS A 23 -15.24 5.68 1.41
CA CYS A 23 -15.51 4.52 2.28
C CYS A 23 -14.53 4.22 3.44
N LEU A 24 -13.52 5.05 3.71
CA LEU A 24 -12.49 4.79 4.73
C LEU A 24 -12.50 5.91 5.78
N ASN A 25 -12.34 5.60 7.06
CA ASN A 25 -11.85 6.60 8.03
C ASN A 25 -10.33 6.46 8.24
N GLU A 26 -9.79 7.38 9.02
CA GLU A 26 -8.38 7.57 9.35
C GLU A 26 -7.69 6.36 10.02
N ASP A 27 -8.44 5.39 10.53
CA ASP A 27 -7.90 4.17 11.18
C ASP A 27 -7.75 2.98 10.23
N GLY A 28 -8.02 3.16 8.93
CA GLY A 28 -8.02 2.05 7.95
C GLY A 28 -9.16 1.04 8.15
N ASN A 29 -10.11 1.35 9.04
CA ASN A 29 -11.34 0.60 9.18
C ASN A 29 -12.31 0.98 8.06
N TRP A 30 -12.90 -0.03 7.41
CA TRP A 30 -13.97 0.16 6.43
C TRP A 30 -15.21 0.78 7.12
N ILE A 31 -15.40 2.10 6.99
CA ILE A 31 -16.63 2.79 7.42
C ILE A 31 -17.70 2.78 6.31
N CYS A 32 -17.47 2.11 5.18
CA CYS A 32 -18.59 1.66 4.35
C CYS A 32 -19.35 0.52 5.03
N ARG A 33 -20.14 0.91 6.03
CA ARG A 33 -21.48 0.40 6.31
C ARG A 33 -22.21 0.21 4.95
N ARG A 34 -22.32 -1.05 4.52
CA ARG A 34 -22.22 -1.54 3.13
C ARG A 34 -23.55 -2.03 2.54
N ILE A 35 -24.72 -1.61 3.04
CA ILE A 35 -26.01 -2.22 2.62
C ILE A 35 -27.00 -1.22 2.00
N LEU A 36 -26.79 0.10 2.16
CA LEU A 36 -27.74 1.13 1.72
C LEU A 36 -28.00 1.20 0.20
N TYR A 37 -26.97 1.00 -0.64
CA TYR A 37 -27.07 1.18 -2.10
C TYR A 37 -27.77 0.01 -2.83
N PRO A 38 -27.49 -1.27 -2.52
CA PRO A 38 -28.19 -2.40 -3.15
C PRO A 38 -29.71 -2.43 -2.90
N GLY A 39 -30.17 -1.98 -1.72
CA GLY A 39 -31.60 -1.89 -1.40
C GLY A 39 -32.36 -0.92 -2.30
N GLY A 40 -31.77 0.24 -2.60
CA GLY A 40 -32.34 1.25 -3.50
C GLY A 40 -32.49 0.76 -4.95
N ILE A 41 -31.53 -0.04 -5.43
CA ILE A 41 -31.59 -0.67 -6.76
C ILE A 41 -32.78 -1.62 -6.87
N GLY A 42 -33.06 -2.42 -5.83
CA GLY A 42 -34.20 -3.32 -5.80
C GLY A 42 -35.53 -2.58 -5.94
N VAL A 43 -35.67 -1.44 -5.26
CA VAL A 43 -36.87 -0.58 -5.36
C VAL A 43 -37.01 0.02 -6.76
N ILE A 44 -35.92 0.53 -7.34
CA ILE A 44 -35.92 1.09 -8.71
C ILE A 44 -36.30 0.00 -9.73
N ALA A 45 -35.77 -1.21 -9.58
CA ALA A 45 -36.11 -2.34 -10.46
C ALA A 45 -37.60 -2.68 -10.41
N ILE A 46 -38.23 -2.59 -9.25
CA ILE A 46 -39.68 -2.80 -9.10
C ILE A 46 -40.46 -1.68 -9.81
N ILE A 47 -40.06 -0.41 -9.63
CA ILE A 47 -40.69 0.72 -10.30
C ILE A 47 -40.59 0.57 -11.82
N LEU A 48 -39.40 0.22 -12.34
CA LEU A 48 -39.17 -0.01 -13.76
C LEU A 48 -39.98 -1.18 -14.32
N LEU A 49 -40.16 -2.26 -13.55
CA LEU A 49 -40.99 -3.39 -13.96
C LEU A 49 -42.48 -3.02 -14.05
N HIS A 50 -42.98 -2.20 -13.11
CA HIS A 50 -44.35 -1.67 -13.18
C HIS A 50 -44.52 -0.70 -14.36
N LEU A 51 -43.55 0.18 -14.60
CA LEU A 51 -43.55 1.08 -15.76
C LEU A 51 -43.52 0.28 -17.07
N ALA A 52 -42.68 -0.75 -17.18
CA ALA A 52 -42.57 -1.58 -18.37
C ALA A 52 -43.87 -2.36 -18.64
N ALA A 53 -44.59 -2.79 -17.59
CA ALA A 53 -45.91 -3.41 -17.72
C ALA A 53 -46.98 -2.47 -18.30
N LEU A 54 -46.82 -1.14 -18.16
CA LEU A 54 -47.72 -0.16 -18.80
C LEU A 54 -47.50 -0.06 -20.31
N PHE A 55 -46.27 -0.31 -20.79
CA PHE A 55 -45.90 -0.17 -22.20
C PHE A 55 -45.93 -1.49 -22.98
N SER A 56 -45.95 -2.65 -22.31
CA SER A 56 -45.94 -3.97 -22.98
C SER A 56 -46.86 -4.97 -22.30
N SER A 57 -47.81 -5.52 -23.08
CA SER A 57 -48.69 -6.61 -22.65
C SER A 57 -47.97 -7.95 -22.41
N LYS A 58 -46.69 -8.08 -22.79
CA LYS A 58 -45.86 -9.27 -22.57
C LYS A 58 -45.28 -9.35 -21.15
N ILE A 59 -45.32 -8.25 -20.38
CA ILE A 59 -44.78 -8.19 -19.02
C ILE A 59 -45.92 -8.48 -18.04
N THR A 60 -45.88 -9.67 -17.44
CA THR A 60 -46.88 -10.10 -16.45
C THR A 60 -46.39 -9.78 -15.04
N LEU A 61 -47.21 -9.02 -14.31
CA LEU A 61 -47.03 -8.75 -12.88
C LEU A 61 -47.83 -9.77 -12.05
N PRO A 62 -47.39 -10.09 -10.82
CA PRO A 62 -48.20 -10.92 -9.92
C PRO A 62 -49.50 -10.18 -9.57
N THR A 63 -50.64 -10.86 -9.76
CA THR A 63 -51.95 -10.31 -9.39
C THR A 63 -52.18 -10.36 -7.88
N ARG A 64 -53.10 -9.56 -7.33
CA ARG A 64 -53.39 -9.48 -5.88
C ARG A 64 -53.77 -10.83 -5.25
N ALA A 65 -54.27 -11.79 -6.04
CA ALA A 65 -54.57 -13.15 -5.61
C ALA A 65 -53.34 -14.08 -5.58
N GLU A 66 -52.31 -13.80 -6.38
CA GLU A 66 -51.05 -14.57 -6.46
C GLU A 66 -50.03 -14.19 -5.37
N ILE A 67 -50.22 -13.04 -4.71
CA ILE A 67 -49.51 -12.63 -3.48
C ILE A 67 -50.06 -13.44 -2.30
N SER A 68 -49.88 -14.75 -2.37
CA SER A 68 -50.34 -15.71 -1.38
C SER A 68 -49.17 -16.20 -0.52
N TRP A 69 -49.43 -16.43 0.77
CA TRP A 69 -48.43 -16.95 1.71
C TRP A 69 -47.76 -18.27 1.25
N PRO A 70 -48.47 -19.20 0.58
CA PRO A 70 -47.85 -20.40 -0.02
C PRO A 70 -46.77 -20.08 -1.07
N THR A 71 -47.00 -19.11 -1.95
CA THR A 71 -46.02 -18.69 -2.97
C THR A 71 -44.79 -18.07 -2.31
N VAL A 72 -45.00 -17.21 -1.31
CA VAL A 72 -43.91 -16.60 -0.53
C VAL A 72 -43.03 -17.66 0.12
N LYS A 73 -43.61 -18.66 0.80
CA LYS A 73 -42.85 -19.75 1.43
C LYS A 73 -42.00 -20.53 0.42
N LYS A 74 -42.54 -20.79 -0.78
CA LYS A 74 -41.83 -21.52 -1.84
C LYS A 74 -40.69 -20.72 -2.47
N LEU A 75 -40.82 -19.39 -2.55
CA LEU A 75 -39.80 -18.49 -3.11
C LEU A 75 -38.81 -17.96 -2.05
N THR A 76 -39.09 -18.13 -0.76
CA THR A 76 -38.20 -17.69 0.32
C THR A 76 -36.78 -18.27 0.20
N PRO A 77 -36.56 -19.56 -0.11
CA PRO A 77 -35.21 -20.12 -0.22
C PRO A 77 -34.37 -19.44 -1.32
N VAL A 78 -34.94 -19.20 -2.50
CA VAL A 78 -34.21 -18.56 -3.61
C VAL A 78 -33.89 -17.09 -3.29
N ILE A 79 -34.81 -16.36 -2.66
CA ILE A 79 -34.59 -14.98 -2.23
C ILE A 79 -33.52 -14.91 -1.12
N PHE A 80 -33.59 -15.80 -0.14
CA PHE A 80 -32.65 -15.83 0.98
C PHE A 80 -31.24 -16.15 0.50
N ILE A 81 -31.08 -17.17 -0.34
CA ILE A 81 -29.77 -17.55 -0.90
C ILE A 81 -29.23 -16.43 -1.80
N ASN A 82 -30.07 -15.70 -2.54
CA ASN A 82 -29.64 -14.52 -3.28
C ASN A 82 -29.05 -13.43 -2.37
N VAL A 83 -29.74 -13.08 -1.28
CA VAL A 83 -29.24 -12.08 -0.32
C VAL A 83 -27.94 -12.54 0.31
N LEU A 84 -27.83 -13.82 0.66
CA LEU A 84 -26.64 -14.39 1.27
C LEU A 84 -25.46 -14.39 0.29
N SER A 85 -25.70 -14.75 -0.98
CA SER A 85 -24.73 -14.62 -2.08
C SER A 85 -24.23 -13.19 -2.21
N LEU A 86 -25.14 -12.20 -2.19
CA LEU A 86 -24.80 -10.79 -2.28
C LEU A 86 -23.94 -10.34 -1.08
N VAL A 87 -24.32 -10.71 0.14
CA VAL A 87 -23.59 -10.36 1.37
C VAL A 87 -22.18 -10.95 1.36
N PHE A 88 -22.03 -12.26 1.09
CA PHE A 88 -20.70 -12.89 1.07
C PHE A 88 -19.83 -12.40 -0.09
N ASN A 89 -20.43 -12.08 -1.24
CA ASN A 89 -19.72 -11.43 -2.34
C ASN A 89 -19.18 -10.05 -1.91
N MET A 90 -20.00 -9.25 -1.22
CA MET A 90 -19.59 -7.95 -0.67
C MET A 90 -18.53 -8.07 0.43
N LEU A 91 -18.58 -9.12 1.26
CA LEU A 91 -17.58 -9.39 2.29
C LEU A 91 -16.25 -9.89 1.70
N CYS A 92 -16.29 -10.75 0.69
CA CYS A 92 -15.09 -11.18 -0.04
C CYS A 92 -14.37 -9.97 -0.64
N LEU A 93 -15.10 -9.11 -1.36
CA LEU A 93 -14.55 -7.89 -1.99
C LEU A 93 -14.27 -6.76 -0.98
N ARG A 94 -14.55 -6.96 0.31
CA ARG A 94 -14.15 -5.99 1.35
C ARG A 94 -12.67 -6.12 1.62
N ASP A 95 -12.19 -7.34 1.72
CA ASP A 95 -10.91 -7.56 2.39
C ASP A 95 -9.79 -8.04 1.46
N VAL A 96 -10.08 -8.40 0.20
CA VAL A 96 -9.06 -8.82 -0.80
C VAL A 96 -9.18 -8.10 -2.14
N ASP A 97 -8.06 -8.04 -2.87
CA ASP A 97 -7.99 -7.49 -4.23
C ASP A 97 -8.84 -8.29 -5.23
N ALA A 98 -9.22 -7.63 -6.32
CA ALA A 98 -10.05 -8.23 -7.37
C ALA A 98 -9.44 -9.49 -8.03
N SER A 99 -8.12 -9.68 -7.95
CA SER A 99 -7.43 -10.90 -8.39
C SER A 99 -7.84 -12.13 -7.58
N PHE A 100 -7.97 -12.02 -6.25
CA PHE A 100 -8.42 -13.12 -5.39
C PHE A 100 -9.87 -13.51 -5.68
N PHE A 101 -10.70 -12.54 -6.06
CA PHE A 101 -12.06 -12.82 -6.48
C PHE A 101 -12.13 -13.66 -7.76
N GLN A 102 -11.09 -13.67 -8.60
CA GLN A 102 -11.03 -14.56 -9.77
C GLN A 102 -10.93 -16.03 -9.35
N VAL A 103 -10.29 -16.36 -8.21
CA VAL A 103 -10.28 -17.71 -7.64
C VAL A 103 -11.70 -18.13 -7.25
N ALA A 104 -12.44 -17.25 -6.57
CA ALA A 104 -13.84 -17.49 -6.25
C ALA A 104 -14.66 -17.74 -7.53
N ARG A 105 -14.48 -16.93 -8.58
CA ARG A 105 -15.16 -17.15 -9.87
C ARG A 105 -14.82 -18.48 -10.54
N GLY A 106 -13.56 -18.90 -10.50
CA GLY A 106 -13.13 -20.21 -11.03
C GLY A 106 -13.84 -21.39 -10.36
N LEU A 107 -14.26 -21.24 -9.10
CA LEU A 107 -14.98 -22.25 -8.32
C LEU A 107 -16.50 -22.27 -8.57
N VAL A 108 -17.10 -21.22 -9.15
CA VAL A 108 -18.57 -21.15 -9.34
C VAL A 108 -19.06 -22.26 -10.27
N LEU A 109 -18.36 -22.51 -11.38
CA LEU A 109 -18.73 -23.52 -12.37
C LEU A 109 -18.70 -24.95 -11.81
N PRO A 110 -17.59 -25.44 -11.18
CA PRO A 110 -17.55 -26.79 -10.60
C PRO A 110 -18.56 -26.95 -9.45
N LEU A 111 -18.76 -25.91 -8.63
CA LEU A 111 -19.80 -25.93 -7.60
C LEU A 111 -21.21 -25.98 -8.20
N THR A 112 -21.46 -25.29 -9.32
CA THR A 112 -22.75 -25.34 -10.02
C THR A 112 -22.99 -26.72 -10.61
N ILE A 113 -21.97 -27.38 -11.17
CA ILE A 113 -22.06 -28.76 -11.64
C ILE A 113 -22.40 -29.69 -10.46
N LEU A 114 -21.71 -29.54 -9.32
CA LEU A 114 -21.95 -30.36 -8.13
C LEU A 114 -23.37 -30.17 -7.58
N VAL A 115 -23.81 -28.93 -7.41
CA VAL A 115 -25.16 -28.60 -6.91
C VAL A 115 -26.23 -29.03 -7.90
N SER A 116 -26.02 -28.79 -9.19
CA SER A 116 -26.96 -29.21 -10.24
C SER A 116 -27.08 -30.73 -10.25
N SER A 117 -25.96 -31.46 -10.26
CA SER A 117 -25.95 -32.94 -10.27
C SER A 117 -26.56 -33.53 -9.00
N TYR A 118 -26.34 -32.89 -7.84
CA TYR A 118 -26.99 -33.28 -6.59
C TYR A 118 -28.52 -33.07 -6.66
N SER A 119 -28.96 -31.96 -7.25
CA SER A 119 -30.39 -31.64 -7.38
C SER A 119 -31.11 -32.49 -8.43
N THR A 120 -30.47 -32.75 -9.58
CA THR A 120 -31.06 -33.52 -10.68
C THR A 120 -30.76 -35.01 -10.60
N ARG A 121 -29.89 -35.44 -9.68
CA ARG A 121 -29.38 -36.81 -9.50
C ARG A 121 -28.72 -37.39 -10.74
N THR A 122 -28.24 -36.54 -11.63
CA THR A 122 -27.61 -36.89 -12.92
C THR A 122 -26.30 -36.14 -13.06
N LEU A 123 -25.24 -36.84 -13.47
CA LEU A 123 -23.94 -36.21 -13.74
C LEU A 123 -23.90 -35.70 -15.18
N PRO A 124 -23.24 -34.55 -15.45
CA PRO A 124 -22.99 -34.13 -16.81
C PRO A 124 -22.01 -35.07 -17.50
N SER A 125 -22.06 -35.08 -18.83
CA SER A 125 -21.19 -35.91 -19.65
C SER A 125 -19.70 -35.58 -19.43
N ILE A 126 -18.84 -36.57 -19.64
CA ILE A 126 -17.38 -36.42 -19.52
C ILE A 126 -16.85 -35.23 -20.33
N PRO A 127 -17.29 -34.97 -21.58
CA PRO A 127 -16.76 -33.84 -22.32
C PRO A 127 -17.18 -32.48 -21.73
N ILE A 128 -18.38 -32.37 -21.13
CA ILE A 128 -18.79 -31.15 -20.39
C ILE A 128 -17.92 -30.96 -19.14
N LEU A 129 -17.58 -32.04 -18.43
CA LEU A 129 -16.66 -31.99 -17.29
C LEU A 129 -15.24 -31.55 -17.70
N LEU A 130 -14.76 -31.98 -18.87
CA LEU A 130 -13.49 -31.52 -19.43
C LEU A 130 -13.54 -30.03 -19.79
N CYS A 131 -14.59 -29.57 -20.48
CA CYS A 131 -14.78 -28.14 -20.78
C CYS A 131 -14.84 -27.29 -19.51
N ALA A 132 -15.54 -27.77 -18.48
CA ALA A 132 -15.63 -27.07 -17.19
C ALA A 132 -14.27 -26.99 -16.49
N SER A 133 -13.49 -28.07 -16.53
CA SER A 133 -12.13 -28.12 -15.99
C SER A 133 -11.20 -27.13 -16.71
N ILE A 134 -11.30 -27.05 -18.04
CA ILE A 134 -10.55 -26.07 -18.86
C ILE A 134 -10.90 -24.65 -18.44
N VAL A 135 -12.19 -24.32 -18.31
CA VAL A 135 -12.64 -22.97 -17.90
C VAL A 135 -12.16 -22.63 -16.48
N THR A 136 -12.29 -23.55 -15.52
CA THR A 136 -11.80 -23.36 -14.16
C THR A 136 -10.28 -23.15 -14.12
N LEU A 137 -9.52 -23.94 -14.87
CA LEU A 137 -8.07 -23.76 -15.01
C LEU A 137 -7.72 -22.39 -15.61
N GLY A 138 -8.49 -21.94 -16.61
CA GLY A 138 -8.33 -20.62 -17.20
C GLY A 138 -8.51 -19.49 -16.18
N PHE A 139 -9.50 -19.57 -15.29
CA PHE A 139 -9.65 -18.61 -14.18
C PHE A 139 -8.48 -18.65 -13.19
N LEU A 140 -7.95 -19.84 -12.88
CA LEU A 140 -6.80 -19.99 -11.98
C LEU A 140 -5.50 -19.44 -12.58
N ILE A 141 -5.26 -19.69 -13.87
CA ILE A 141 -4.09 -19.15 -14.60
C ILE A 141 -4.15 -17.62 -14.65
N GLY A 142 -5.34 -17.02 -14.72
CA GLY A 142 -5.51 -15.57 -14.72
C GLY A 142 -5.00 -14.87 -13.44
N VAL A 143 -4.87 -15.63 -12.34
CA VAL A 143 -4.38 -15.17 -11.03
C VAL A 143 -2.86 -15.31 -10.91
N LEU A 144 -2.22 -16.13 -11.75
CA LEU A 144 -0.80 -16.42 -11.64
C LEU A 144 0.09 -15.22 -12.02
N PRO A 145 1.20 -14.99 -11.31
CA PRO A 145 2.21 -14.02 -11.71
C PRO A 145 2.86 -14.40 -13.04
N SER A 146 3.22 -13.42 -13.87
CA SER A 146 3.84 -13.63 -15.20
C SER A 146 5.11 -14.48 -15.19
N SER A 147 5.80 -14.58 -14.05
CA SER A 147 7.02 -15.40 -13.87
C SER A 147 6.77 -16.91 -13.79
N SER A 148 5.53 -17.35 -13.57
CA SER A 148 5.19 -18.76 -13.33
C SER A 148 4.69 -19.52 -14.56
N LEU A 149 4.37 -18.82 -15.67
CA LEU A 149 3.88 -19.46 -16.90
C LEU A 149 4.98 -20.09 -17.77
N PHE A 150 6.23 -19.66 -17.62
CA PHE A 150 7.37 -20.18 -18.39
C PHE A 150 8.12 -21.33 -17.68
N SER A 151 7.65 -21.76 -16.50
CA SER A 151 8.21 -22.84 -15.70
C SER A 151 7.19 -23.98 -15.49
N PHE A 152 6.53 -24.41 -16.56
CA PHE A 152 5.79 -25.68 -16.56
C PHE A 152 6.77 -26.86 -16.69
N SER A 153 7.43 -27.21 -15.57
CA SER A 153 8.01 -28.54 -15.37
C SER A 153 7.08 -29.34 -14.45
N PHE A 154 6.72 -30.54 -14.87
CA PHE A 154 5.88 -31.47 -14.13
C PHE A 154 6.68 -32.01 -12.95
N ASP A 155 6.60 -31.33 -11.81
CA ASP A 155 7.19 -31.78 -10.55
C ASP A 155 6.07 -32.08 -9.54
N THR A 156 6.04 -33.31 -9.04
CA THR A 156 4.90 -33.91 -8.29
C THR A 156 4.78 -33.43 -6.85
N ASN A 157 5.49 -32.37 -6.45
CA ASN A 157 5.47 -31.79 -5.11
C ASN A 157 4.84 -30.39 -5.05
N LEU A 158 3.96 -30.05 -6.01
CA LEU A 158 3.21 -28.79 -5.99
C LEU A 158 2.00 -28.86 -5.04
N TRP A 159 2.22 -28.60 -3.75
CA TRP A 159 1.30 -27.68 -3.09
C TRP A 159 1.71 -26.29 -3.56
N PRO A 160 0.90 -25.55 -4.33
CA PRO A 160 1.27 -24.21 -4.72
C PRO A 160 1.32 -23.37 -3.45
N SER A 161 2.52 -22.96 -3.05
CA SER A 161 2.70 -21.86 -2.10
C SER A 161 2.04 -20.64 -2.72
N PHE A 162 0.77 -20.41 -2.35
CA PHE A 162 0.01 -19.19 -2.57
C PHE A 162 0.69 -18.06 -1.81
N SER A 163 1.78 -17.55 -2.36
CA SER A 163 2.53 -16.45 -1.79
C SER A 163 3.00 -15.56 -2.93
N SER A 164 2.08 -14.75 -3.46
CA SER A 164 2.40 -13.45 -4.06
C SER A 164 1.15 -12.70 -4.52
N SER A 165 0.72 -11.70 -3.74
CA SER A 165 0.52 -10.33 -4.25
C SER A 165 0.02 -9.45 -3.10
N SER A 166 0.77 -8.38 -2.81
CA SER A 166 0.37 -7.10 -2.19
C SER A 166 -0.59 -7.12 -0.98
N GLN A 167 -0.17 -6.42 0.10
CA GLN A 167 -0.88 -6.02 1.33
C GLN A 167 -0.50 -6.85 2.59
N PRO A 168 -0.01 -6.22 3.67
CA PRO A 168 -0.08 -6.80 5.00
C PRO A 168 -1.53 -6.64 5.51
N LYS A 169 -2.40 -7.58 5.13
CA LYS A 169 -3.56 -7.90 5.94
C LYS A 169 -3.19 -9.13 6.74
N THR A 170 -3.37 -9.08 8.05
CA THR A 170 -3.02 -10.18 8.98
C THR A 170 -3.38 -11.53 8.36
N PRO A 171 -2.55 -12.59 8.48
CA PRO A 171 -2.81 -13.88 7.84
C PRO A 171 -4.22 -14.43 8.15
N SER A 172 -4.82 -14.04 9.27
CA SER A 172 -6.22 -14.32 9.61
C SER A 172 -7.25 -13.69 8.65
N SER A 173 -7.06 -12.45 8.21
CA SER A 173 -8.06 -11.71 7.41
C SER A 173 -8.09 -12.11 5.92
N GLN A 174 -6.95 -12.50 5.34
CA GLN A 174 -6.91 -13.05 3.99
C GLN A 174 -7.61 -14.42 3.92
N VAL A 175 -7.38 -15.28 4.92
CA VAL A 175 -8.04 -16.60 5.01
C VAL A 175 -9.56 -16.45 5.18
N ILE A 176 -10.01 -15.51 6.03
CA ILE A 176 -11.44 -15.21 6.20
C ILE A 176 -12.08 -14.71 4.90
N SER A 177 -11.35 -13.91 4.13
CA SER A 177 -11.84 -13.37 2.84
C SER A 177 -11.94 -14.45 1.77
N LEU A 178 -10.94 -15.33 1.70
CA LEU A 178 -10.97 -16.50 0.82
C LEU A 178 -12.13 -17.43 1.19
N PHE A 179 -12.35 -17.64 2.49
CA PHE A 179 -13.51 -18.38 2.99
C PHE A 179 -14.84 -17.75 2.54
N TYR A 180 -14.97 -16.41 2.66
CA TYR A 180 -16.14 -15.70 2.12
C TYR A 180 -16.27 -15.81 0.61
N GLY A 181 -15.16 -15.84 -0.14
CA GLY A 181 -15.14 -16.06 -1.59
C GLY A 181 -15.65 -17.45 -1.97
N VAL A 182 -15.17 -18.50 -1.32
CA VAL A 182 -15.64 -19.88 -1.53
C VAL A 182 -17.14 -19.98 -1.21
N LEU A 183 -17.56 -19.40 -0.09
CA LEU A 183 -18.94 -19.42 0.35
C LEU A 183 -19.86 -18.60 -0.58
N SER A 184 -19.37 -17.48 -1.11
CA SER A 184 -20.06 -16.71 -2.15
C SER A 184 -20.27 -17.55 -3.41
N SER A 185 -19.25 -18.25 -3.89
CA SER A 185 -19.35 -19.11 -5.08
C SER A 185 -20.33 -20.27 -4.89
N LEU A 186 -20.37 -20.86 -3.69
CA LEU A 186 -21.37 -21.87 -3.34
C LEU A 186 -22.79 -21.30 -3.37
N PHE A 187 -23.02 -20.11 -2.81
CA PHE A 187 -24.35 -19.50 -2.84
C PHE A 187 -24.76 -19.03 -4.23
N ILE A 188 -23.83 -18.59 -5.10
CA ILE A 188 -24.11 -18.31 -6.52
C ILE A 188 -24.54 -19.58 -7.25
N ALA A 189 -23.86 -20.71 -7.00
CA ALA A 189 -24.22 -22.01 -7.57
C ALA A 189 -25.62 -22.47 -7.12
N LEU A 190 -25.87 -22.44 -5.80
CA LEU A 190 -27.18 -22.74 -5.21
C LEU A 190 -28.28 -21.84 -5.77
N ASN A 191 -28.02 -20.53 -5.85
CA ASN A 191 -28.98 -19.56 -6.37
C ASN A 191 -29.36 -19.85 -7.83
N THR A 192 -28.38 -20.18 -8.68
CA THR A 192 -28.63 -20.47 -10.10
C THR A 192 -29.53 -21.71 -10.27
N VAL A 193 -29.27 -22.77 -9.50
CA VAL A 193 -30.10 -23.99 -9.52
C VAL A 193 -31.49 -23.73 -8.90
N LEU A 194 -31.55 -22.95 -7.81
CA LEU A 194 -32.81 -22.57 -7.17
C LEU A 194 -33.68 -21.69 -8.06
N ILE A 195 -33.11 -20.80 -8.87
CA ILE A 195 -33.87 -20.02 -9.87
C ILE A 195 -34.54 -20.97 -10.85
N LYS A 196 -33.82 -21.93 -11.41
CA LYS A 196 -34.37 -22.90 -12.37
C LYS A 196 -35.52 -23.71 -11.77
N THR A 197 -35.33 -24.21 -10.54
CA THR A 197 -36.34 -25.01 -9.83
C THR A 197 -37.51 -24.18 -9.29
N SER A 198 -37.36 -22.86 -9.16
CA SER A 198 -38.41 -21.95 -8.69
C SER A 198 -39.33 -21.44 -9.80
N LEU A 199 -38.92 -21.51 -11.07
CA LEU A 199 -39.72 -21.08 -12.22
C LEU A 199 -41.13 -21.73 -12.27
N PRO A 200 -41.31 -23.03 -12.00
CA PRO A 200 -42.64 -23.65 -11.98
C PRO A 200 -43.59 -23.05 -10.94
N TYR A 201 -43.08 -22.49 -9.83
CA TYR A 201 -43.91 -21.90 -8.78
C TYR A 201 -44.51 -20.53 -9.16
N VAL A 202 -44.04 -19.95 -10.27
CA VAL A 202 -44.52 -18.68 -10.82
C VAL A 202 -44.98 -18.85 -12.27
N GLU A 203 -45.51 -20.04 -12.60
CA GLU A 203 -46.07 -20.38 -13.92
C GLU A 203 -45.04 -20.23 -15.06
N GLY A 204 -43.75 -20.37 -14.76
CA GLY A 204 -42.66 -20.18 -15.71
C GLY A 204 -42.46 -18.72 -16.14
N SER A 205 -43.11 -17.74 -15.50
CA SER A 205 -42.95 -16.32 -15.84
C SER A 205 -41.69 -15.73 -15.21
N THR A 206 -40.74 -15.34 -16.07
CA THR A 206 -39.49 -14.68 -15.67
C THR A 206 -39.74 -13.31 -15.04
N THR A 207 -40.75 -12.57 -15.49
CA THR A 207 -41.08 -11.23 -14.96
C THR A 207 -41.72 -11.33 -13.58
N LYS A 208 -42.59 -12.32 -13.35
CA LYS A 208 -43.14 -12.60 -12.01
C LYS A 208 -42.03 -13.01 -11.04
N LEU A 209 -41.09 -13.86 -11.49
CA LEU A 209 -39.93 -14.23 -10.67
C LEU A 209 -39.04 -13.02 -10.35
N ALA A 210 -38.73 -12.19 -11.35
CA ALA A 210 -37.92 -10.98 -11.18
C ALA A 210 -38.55 -10.01 -10.18
N TRP A 211 -39.87 -9.86 -10.19
CA TRP A 211 -40.59 -9.03 -9.22
C TRP A 211 -40.39 -9.54 -7.78
N TRP A 212 -40.66 -10.83 -7.54
CA TRP A 212 -40.50 -11.44 -6.21
C TRP A 212 -39.05 -11.40 -5.72
N TYR A 213 -38.12 -11.65 -6.63
CA TYR A 213 -36.69 -11.66 -6.37
C TYR A 213 -36.17 -10.28 -5.96
N ASN A 214 -36.55 -9.22 -6.69
CA ASN A 214 -36.16 -7.84 -6.36
C ASN A 214 -36.86 -7.31 -5.10
N LEU A 215 -38.15 -7.58 -4.92
CA LEU A 215 -38.90 -7.15 -3.73
C LEU A 215 -38.38 -7.83 -2.46
N GLY A 216 -38.24 -9.15 -2.50
CA GLY A 216 -37.75 -9.91 -1.35
C GLY A 216 -36.33 -9.50 -0.95
N SER A 217 -35.46 -9.26 -1.94
CA SER A 217 -34.08 -8.79 -1.68
C SER A 217 -34.08 -7.36 -1.12
N ALA A 218 -34.90 -6.45 -1.65
CA ALA A 218 -35.01 -5.08 -1.14
C ALA A 218 -35.49 -5.04 0.32
N LEU A 219 -36.49 -5.85 0.67
CA LEU A 219 -37.00 -5.95 2.04
C LEU A 219 -35.96 -6.56 2.99
N ALA A 220 -35.29 -7.64 2.58
CA ALA A 220 -34.25 -8.26 3.39
C ALA A 220 -33.07 -7.31 3.63
N LEU A 221 -32.60 -6.63 2.59
CA LEU A 221 -31.51 -5.64 2.71
C LEU A 221 -31.92 -4.45 3.57
N PHE A 222 -33.16 -3.97 3.44
CA PHE A 222 -33.70 -2.94 4.32
C PHE A 222 -33.67 -3.33 5.80
N LEU A 223 -34.05 -4.57 6.12
CA LEU A 223 -33.95 -5.08 7.50
C LEU A 223 -32.49 -5.11 7.97
N ILE A 224 -31.57 -5.58 7.13
CA ILE A 224 -30.14 -5.62 7.46
C ILE A 224 -29.59 -4.18 7.67
N ILE A 225 -30.02 -3.17 6.91
CA ILE A 225 -29.66 -1.75 7.12
C ILE A 225 -30.15 -1.26 8.49
N LEU A 226 -31.37 -1.62 8.89
CA LEU A 226 -31.92 -1.22 10.18
C LEU A 226 -31.12 -1.82 11.35
N PHE A 227 -30.77 -3.10 11.27
CA PHE A 227 -30.03 -3.79 12.34
C PHE A 227 -28.52 -3.50 12.33
N SER A 228 -27.95 -3.10 11.19
CA SER A 228 -26.53 -2.75 11.08
C SER A 228 -26.20 -1.36 11.63
N GLY A 229 -27.19 -0.59 12.10
CA GLY A 229 -27.00 0.72 12.73
C GLY A 229 -26.63 1.85 11.76
N GLU A 230 -26.92 1.69 10.46
CA GLU A 230 -26.60 2.66 9.39
C GLU A 230 -27.53 3.89 9.37
N VAL A 231 -28.66 3.80 10.07
CA VAL A 231 -29.72 4.82 10.06
C VAL A 231 -29.28 6.19 10.60
N PRO A 232 -28.54 6.30 11.73
CA PRO A 232 -28.08 7.59 12.24
C PRO A 232 -27.10 8.30 11.29
N PHE A 233 -26.24 7.53 10.61
CA PHE A 233 -25.30 8.03 9.61
C PHE A 233 -26.02 8.61 8.40
N MET A 234 -27.03 7.89 7.88
CA MET A 234 -27.89 8.37 6.80
C MET A 234 -28.62 9.65 7.20
N ILE A 235 -29.16 9.75 8.42
CA ILE A 235 -29.82 10.97 8.91
C ILE A 235 -28.83 12.14 9.01
N GLY A 236 -27.59 11.90 9.45
CA GLY A 236 -26.52 12.90 9.51
C GLY A 236 -26.16 13.46 8.13
N LEU A 237 -26.02 12.58 7.15
CA LEU A 237 -25.80 12.91 5.73
C LEU A 237 -26.92 13.79 5.16
N ILE A 238 -28.17 13.47 5.53
CA ILE A 238 -29.38 14.13 5.00
C ILE A 238 -29.63 15.50 5.64
N ARG A 239 -29.44 15.63 6.96
CA ARG A 239 -29.78 16.85 7.70
C ARG A 239 -28.67 17.89 7.77
N TYR A 240 -27.41 17.47 7.80
CA TYR A 240 -26.31 18.36 8.18
C TYR A 240 -25.21 18.49 7.13
N GLY A 241 -25.28 17.76 6.00
CA GLY A 241 -24.22 17.78 4.98
C GLY A 241 -22.87 17.27 5.49
N ILE A 242 -22.90 16.53 6.59
CA ILE A 242 -21.72 15.98 7.26
C ILE A 242 -21.18 14.84 6.39
N ASP A 243 -19.89 14.87 6.09
CA ASP A 243 -19.23 13.79 5.38
C ASP A 243 -18.97 12.57 6.29
N ILE A 244 -18.32 11.55 5.74
CA ILE A 244 -18.06 10.27 6.42
C ILE A 244 -17.08 10.42 7.60
N HIS A 245 -16.46 11.59 7.75
CA HIS A 245 -15.46 11.92 8.76
C HIS A 245 -16.00 12.84 9.87
N GLY A 246 -17.29 13.20 9.85
CA GLY A 246 -17.86 14.10 10.88
C GLY A 246 -17.60 15.58 10.60
N ASN A 247 -17.04 15.92 9.44
CA ASN A 247 -16.78 17.31 9.05
C ASN A 247 -18.08 18.00 8.63
N VAL A 248 -18.37 19.15 9.22
CA VAL A 248 -19.50 20.01 8.82
C VAL A 248 -19.10 20.72 7.52
N GLY A 249 -19.41 20.12 6.38
CA GLY A 249 -19.40 20.83 5.11
C GLY A 249 -20.40 21.98 5.21
N GLY A 250 -19.94 23.22 5.08
CA GLY A 250 -20.80 24.39 5.02
C GLY A 250 -21.99 24.17 4.06
N PHE A 251 -23.12 24.76 4.39
CA PHE A 251 -24.41 24.64 3.69
C PHE A 251 -24.23 24.69 2.15
N GLY A 252 -24.08 23.55 1.45
CA GLY A 252 -24.10 23.57 -0.02
C GLY A 252 -23.41 22.50 -0.89
N ILE A 253 -22.71 21.44 -0.43
CA ILE A 253 -21.91 20.61 -1.38
C ILE A 253 -22.20 19.08 -1.35
N TRP A 254 -23.26 18.59 -0.69
CA TRP A 254 -23.70 17.21 -0.97
C TRP A 254 -24.41 17.16 -2.34
N LYS A 255 -23.76 16.56 -3.34
CA LYS A 255 -24.27 16.48 -4.73
C LYS A 255 -25.38 15.43 -4.87
N TRP A 256 -26.53 15.69 -4.25
CA TRP A 256 -27.75 14.87 -4.33
C TRP A 256 -28.12 14.45 -5.75
N ARG A 257 -27.90 15.34 -6.72
CA ARG A 257 -28.11 15.06 -8.14
C ARG A 257 -27.24 13.89 -8.65
N LEU A 258 -25.99 13.81 -8.22
CA LEU A 258 -25.08 12.74 -8.64
C LEU A 258 -25.44 11.40 -7.99
N PHE A 259 -25.85 11.41 -6.72
CA PHE A 259 -26.29 10.21 -6.01
C PHE A 259 -27.59 9.65 -6.63
N LEU A 260 -28.60 10.49 -6.84
CA LEU A 260 -29.87 10.08 -7.44
C LEU A 260 -29.72 9.66 -8.91
N LEU A 261 -28.95 10.41 -9.69
CA LEU A 261 -28.70 10.07 -11.09
C LEU A 261 -27.86 8.79 -11.22
N GLY A 262 -26.81 8.65 -10.41
CA GLY A 262 -25.99 7.44 -10.37
C GLY A 262 -26.79 6.22 -9.92
N GLY A 263 -27.64 6.36 -8.90
CA GLY A 263 -28.57 5.32 -8.44
C GLY A 263 -29.62 4.96 -9.50
N ALA A 264 -30.16 5.93 -10.22
CA ALA A 264 -31.12 5.69 -11.29
C ALA A 264 -30.49 4.95 -12.47
N VAL A 265 -29.30 5.37 -12.93
CA VAL A 265 -28.60 4.74 -14.05
C VAL A 265 -28.17 3.31 -13.70
N THR A 266 -27.55 3.11 -12.53
CA THR A 266 -27.15 1.76 -12.09
C THR A 266 -28.36 0.87 -11.80
N GLY A 267 -29.45 1.42 -11.25
CA GLY A 267 -30.72 0.73 -11.06
C GLY A 267 -31.33 0.24 -12.38
N PHE A 268 -31.31 1.08 -13.42
CA PHE A 268 -31.80 0.73 -14.75
C PHE A 268 -31.01 -0.40 -15.40
N PHE A 269 -29.68 -0.30 -15.48
CA PHE A 269 -28.86 -1.38 -16.03
C PHE A 269 -28.89 -2.63 -15.16
N GLY A 270 -29.02 -2.47 -13.84
CA GLY A 270 -29.22 -3.57 -12.90
C GLY A 270 -30.49 -4.37 -13.15
N PHE A 271 -31.59 -3.67 -13.40
CA PHE A 271 -32.86 -4.28 -13.80
C PHE A 271 -32.72 -5.12 -15.07
N LEU A 272 -32.11 -4.56 -16.12
CA LEU A 272 -31.89 -5.28 -17.40
C LEU A 272 -31.03 -6.53 -17.21
N LEU A 273 -29.97 -6.45 -16.42
CA LEU A 273 -29.09 -7.58 -16.13
C LEU A 273 -29.80 -8.67 -15.32
N ASN A 274 -30.64 -8.32 -14.35
CA ASN A 274 -31.44 -9.28 -13.59
C ASN A 274 -32.40 -10.03 -14.53
N LEU A 275 -33.17 -9.30 -15.36
CA LEU A 275 -34.11 -9.90 -16.28
C LEU A 275 -33.41 -10.82 -17.31
N ALA A 276 -32.28 -10.38 -17.85
CA ALA A 276 -31.48 -11.18 -18.79
C ALA A 276 -30.92 -12.45 -18.12
N GLY A 277 -30.44 -12.38 -16.88
CA GLY A 277 -29.93 -13.54 -16.14
C GLY A 277 -31.02 -14.59 -15.86
N LEU A 278 -32.18 -14.14 -15.37
CA LEU A 278 -33.33 -15.04 -15.14
C LEU A 278 -33.84 -15.65 -16.44
N LEU A 279 -33.86 -14.87 -17.54
CA LEU A 279 -34.26 -15.37 -18.85
C LEU A 279 -33.28 -16.40 -19.38
N SER A 280 -31.97 -16.15 -19.24
CA SER A 280 -30.91 -17.08 -19.64
C SER A 280 -31.06 -18.42 -18.91
N ILE A 281 -31.14 -18.40 -17.56
CA ILE A 281 -31.36 -19.63 -16.78
C ILE A 281 -32.67 -20.34 -17.15
N LYS A 282 -33.73 -19.58 -17.48
CA LYS A 282 -35.00 -20.17 -17.91
C LYS A 282 -34.83 -20.97 -19.20
N VAL A 283 -34.18 -20.40 -20.21
CA VAL A 283 -34.08 -21.01 -21.55
C VAL A 283 -32.93 -22.02 -21.66
N THR A 284 -31.92 -21.94 -20.79
CA THR A 284 -30.78 -22.87 -20.76
C THR A 284 -30.75 -23.70 -19.47
N SER A 285 -29.65 -24.41 -19.20
CA SER A 285 -29.40 -25.07 -17.91
C SER A 285 -28.63 -24.14 -16.94
N PRO A 286 -28.66 -24.41 -15.61
CA PRO A 286 -27.78 -23.73 -14.66
C PRO A 286 -26.30 -23.78 -15.06
N ILE A 287 -25.85 -24.89 -15.65
CA ILE A 287 -24.46 -25.12 -16.09
C ILE A 287 -24.15 -24.27 -17.32
N SER A 288 -24.96 -24.34 -18.37
CA SER A 288 -24.75 -23.56 -19.60
C SER A 288 -24.82 -22.04 -19.35
N HIS A 289 -25.67 -21.60 -18.39
CA HIS A 289 -25.67 -20.20 -17.94
C HIS A 289 -24.35 -19.76 -17.28
N MET A 290 -23.66 -20.66 -16.56
CA MET A 290 -22.33 -20.36 -16.01
C MET A 290 -21.26 -20.27 -17.10
N PHE A 291 -21.29 -21.12 -18.13
CA PHE A 291 -20.41 -21.00 -19.30
C PHE A 291 -20.63 -19.69 -20.06
N SER A 292 -21.90 -19.33 -20.33
CA SER A 292 -22.27 -18.07 -20.97
C SER A 292 -21.77 -16.85 -20.18
N SER A 293 -21.82 -16.93 -18.85
CA SER A 293 -21.27 -15.86 -18.01
C SER A 293 -19.75 -15.80 -17.98
N ALA A 294 -19.05 -16.93 -18.05
CA ALA A 294 -17.60 -16.96 -18.21
C ALA A 294 -17.19 -16.31 -19.54
N ALA A 295 -17.86 -16.64 -20.64
CA ALA A 295 -17.66 -16.02 -21.96
C ALA A 295 -17.93 -14.50 -21.94
N LYS A 296 -19.01 -14.07 -21.27
CA LYS A 296 -19.28 -12.64 -21.02
C LYS A 296 -18.12 -11.97 -20.27
N GLY A 297 -17.55 -12.64 -19.26
CA GLY A 297 -16.41 -12.15 -18.50
C GLY A 297 -15.16 -11.94 -19.36
N VAL A 298 -14.91 -12.84 -20.31
CA VAL A 298 -13.84 -12.71 -21.33
C VAL A 298 -14.10 -11.52 -22.25
N LEU A 299 -15.32 -11.39 -22.78
CA LEU A 299 -15.67 -10.28 -23.66
C LEU A 299 -15.51 -8.93 -22.94
N GLN A 300 -15.90 -8.84 -21.67
CA GLN A 300 -15.69 -7.66 -20.85
C GLN A 300 -14.19 -7.32 -20.68
N ALA A 301 -13.34 -8.34 -20.47
CA ALA A 301 -11.90 -8.14 -20.35
C ALA A 301 -11.27 -7.65 -21.66
N LEU A 302 -11.68 -8.23 -22.80
CA LEU A 302 -11.23 -7.83 -24.14
C LEU A 302 -11.70 -6.41 -24.50
N LEU A 303 -12.97 -6.09 -24.23
CA LEU A 303 -13.51 -4.74 -24.43
C LEU A 303 -12.82 -3.73 -23.51
N GLY A 304 -12.51 -4.09 -22.26
CA GLY A 304 -11.72 -3.27 -21.36
C GLY A 304 -10.34 -2.97 -21.92
N ALA A 305 -9.62 -4.00 -22.35
CA ALA A 305 -8.31 -3.86 -22.99
C ALA A 305 -8.36 -2.99 -24.26
N TRP A 306 -9.38 -3.16 -25.09
CA TRP A 306 -9.52 -2.41 -26.34
C TRP A 306 -9.94 -0.94 -26.14
N LEU A 307 -10.93 -0.70 -25.27
CA LEU A 307 -11.53 0.62 -25.03
C LEU A 307 -10.62 1.50 -24.18
N PHE A 308 -9.98 0.92 -23.15
CA PHE A 308 -9.10 1.66 -22.24
C PHE A 308 -7.62 1.59 -22.62
N LYS A 309 -7.28 0.86 -23.69
CA LYS A 309 -5.89 0.64 -24.16
C LYS A 309 -5.01 -0.02 -23.08
N ASP A 310 -5.60 -0.86 -22.25
CA ASP A 310 -4.88 -1.60 -21.20
C ASP A 310 -4.01 -2.73 -21.80
N VAL A 311 -2.83 -2.92 -21.22
CA VAL A 311 -1.91 -4.00 -21.63
C VAL A 311 -2.35 -5.33 -21.01
N LEU A 312 -2.71 -6.29 -21.86
CA LEU A 312 -2.98 -7.67 -21.44
C LEU A 312 -1.67 -8.37 -21.13
N THR A 313 -1.45 -8.74 -19.86
CA THR A 313 -0.31 -9.56 -19.46
C THR A 313 -0.43 -10.97 -20.04
N VAL A 314 0.68 -11.67 -20.22
CA VAL A 314 0.70 -13.05 -20.74
C VAL A 314 -0.26 -13.96 -19.95
N PRO A 315 -0.28 -13.99 -18.60
CA PRO A 315 -1.28 -14.78 -17.85
C PRO A 315 -2.73 -14.43 -18.13
N ARG A 316 -3.04 -13.14 -18.28
CA ARG A 316 -4.41 -12.70 -18.57
C ARG A 316 -4.82 -13.05 -20.00
N ALA A 317 -3.89 -12.93 -20.96
CA ALA A 317 -4.11 -13.34 -22.34
C ALA A 317 -4.29 -14.86 -22.44
N SER A 318 -3.46 -15.65 -21.76
CA SER A 318 -3.58 -17.11 -21.67
C SER A 318 -4.88 -17.53 -21.00
N SER A 319 -5.26 -16.88 -19.89
CA SER A 319 -6.54 -17.09 -19.20
C SER A 319 -7.73 -16.84 -20.13
N ILE A 320 -7.74 -15.72 -20.85
CA ILE A 320 -8.77 -15.38 -21.84
C ILE A 320 -8.87 -16.46 -22.92
N LEU A 321 -7.75 -16.90 -23.47
CA LEU A 321 -7.71 -17.92 -24.51
C LEU A 321 -8.27 -19.25 -24.00
N ILE A 322 -7.82 -19.71 -22.84
CA ILE A 322 -8.23 -20.99 -22.24
C ILE A 322 -9.72 -20.98 -21.91
N ILE A 323 -10.23 -19.91 -21.29
CA ILE A 323 -11.66 -19.78 -20.97
C ILE A 323 -12.48 -19.80 -22.27
N LEU A 324 -12.06 -19.05 -23.30
CA LEU A 324 -12.75 -19.00 -24.58
C LEU A 324 -12.80 -20.38 -25.24
N THR A 325 -11.67 -21.11 -25.25
CA THR A 325 -11.60 -22.48 -25.75
C THR A 325 -12.60 -23.38 -25.03
N GLY A 326 -12.61 -23.38 -23.70
CA GLY A 326 -13.55 -24.21 -22.92
C GLY A 326 -15.01 -23.87 -23.16
N THR A 327 -15.36 -22.58 -23.33
CA THR A 327 -16.74 -22.15 -23.61
C THR A 327 -17.21 -22.49 -25.02
N ILE A 328 -16.32 -22.47 -26.03
CA ILE A 328 -16.68 -22.84 -27.41
C ILE A 328 -16.89 -24.36 -27.51
N HIS A 329 -15.99 -25.14 -26.89
CA HIS A 329 -16.09 -26.60 -26.94
C HIS A 329 -17.30 -27.14 -26.17
N GLU A 330 -17.79 -26.42 -25.15
CA GLU A 330 -19.04 -26.78 -24.47
C GLU A 330 -20.25 -26.65 -25.40
N ASP A 331 -20.38 -25.55 -26.16
CA ASP A 331 -21.47 -25.35 -27.13
C ASP A 331 -21.48 -26.43 -28.22
N ASP A 332 -20.31 -26.85 -28.70
CA ASP A 332 -20.19 -27.94 -29.67
C ASP A 332 -20.50 -29.32 -29.04
N THR A 333 -20.14 -29.52 -27.78
CA THR A 333 -20.40 -30.75 -27.04
C THR A 333 -21.88 -30.92 -26.70
N GLU A 334 -22.57 -29.85 -26.30
CA GLU A 334 -24.00 -29.88 -25.96
C GLU A 334 -24.86 -30.30 -27.17
N LYS A 335 -24.42 -29.94 -28.38
CA LYS A 335 -25.08 -30.35 -29.64
C LYS A 335 -24.90 -31.84 -29.97
N LEU A 336 -23.95 -32.54 -29.33
CA LEU A 336 -23.55 -33.90 -29.67
C LEU A 336 -24.03 -34.99 -28.69
N ILE A 337 -24.75 -34.64 -27.61
CA ILE A 337 -25.17 -35.60 -26.57
C ILE A 337 -26.67 -35.90 -26.65
N PRO A 338 -27.08 -37.08 -27.13
CA PRO A 338 -28.36 -37.69 -26.78
C PRO A 338 -28.34 -38.21 -25.33
N ALA A 339 -29.45 -38.08 -24.62
CA ALA A 339 -29.61 -38.49 -23.23
C ALA A 339 -29.58 -40.03 -23.07
N ASP A 340 -28.54 -40.59 -22.42
CA ASP A 340 -28.65 -41.59 -21.32
C ASP A 340 -27.28 -42.05 -20.76
N GLU A 341 -27.35 -42.59 -19.53
CA GLU A 341 -26.37 -42.93 -18.46
C GLU A 341 -24.98 -43.52 -18.76
N PRO A 342 -24.01 -43.37 -17.81
CA PRO A 342 -22.93 -44.34 -17.62
C PRO A 342 -22.77 -44.91 -16.18
N GLU A 343 -22.40 -46.19 -16.13
CA GLU A 343 -22.03 -47.02 -14.96
C GLU A 343 -20.52 -46.85 -14.58
N PRO A 344 -20.07 -47.06 -13.32
CA PRO A 344 -18.78 -46.56 -12.82
C PRO A 344 -17.71 -47.64 -12.63
N LEU A 345 -16.41 -47.27 -12.68
CA LEU A 345 -15.30 -48.12 -12.23
C LEU A 345 -14.21 -47.35 -11.45
N THR A 346 -13.70 -48.07 -10.44
CA THR A 346 -12.91 -47.68 -9.26
C THR A 346 -11.39 -47.69 -9.47
N LEU A 347 -10.65 -46.91 -8.67
CA LEU A 347 -9.18 -46.81 -8.67
C LEU A 347 -8.57 -47.41 -7.39
N ASN A 348 -7.51 -48.23 -7.53
CA ASN A 348 -6.69 -48.76 -6.42
C ASN A 348 -5.41 -47.93 -6.21
N THR A 349 -4.94 -47.88 -4.96
CA THR A 349 -3.81 -47.09 -4.45
C THR A 349 -2.61 -47.95 -4.03
N SER A 350 -1.40 -47.35 -4.02
CA SER A 350 -0.27 -47.75 -3.16
C SER A 350 0.76 -46.59 -2.97
N PRO A 351 1.56 -46.56 -1.88
CA PRO A 351 2.20 -45.33 -1.36
C PRO A 351 3.75 -45.23 -1.58
N PRO A 352 4.39 -44.05 -1.31
CA PRO A 352 5.80 -43.79 -1.64
C PRO A 352 6.78 -43.87 -0.45
N GLY A 353 8.06 -44.11 -0.77
CA GLY A 353 9.21 -44.15 0.15
C GLY A 353 9.95 -42.80 0.34
N SER A 354 10.84 -42.80 1.33
CA SER A 354 11.54 -41.69 2.04
C SER A 354 12.61 -40.87 1.28
N PRO A 355 13.03 -39.68 1.80
CA PRO A 355 13.84 -38.68 1.08
C PRO A 355 15.36 -38.69 1.40
N PRO A 356 16.24 -38.08 0.57
CA PRO A 356 17.65 -37.83 0.92
C PRO A 356 18.03 -36.35 1.18
N LEU A 357 19.19 -36.20 1.83
CA LEU A 357 19.78 -35.07 2.54
C LEU A 357 20.29 -33.88 1.69
N ALA A 358 20.45 -32.73 2.37
CA ALA A 358 21.01 -31.46 1.91
C ALA A 358 22.54 -31.48 1.68
N PRO A 359 23.08 -30.58 0.82
CA PRO A 359 24.51 -30.49 0.56
C PRO A 359 25.25 -29.46 1.44
N THR A 360 26.53 -29.77 1.67
CA THR A 360 27.54 -29.05 2.48
C THR A 360 28.22 -27.90 1.74
N ILE A 361 28.61 -26.88 2.52
CA ILE A 361 29.27 -25.62 2.11
C ILE A 361 30.79 -25.80 2.09
N ASP A 362 31.44 -25.26 1.06
CA ASP A 362 32.90 -25.25 0.91
C ASP A 362 33.50 -23.89 1.36
N ILE A 363 34.67 -23.94 2.00
CA ILE A 363 35.33 -22.81 2.67
C ILE A 363 36.50 -22.33 1.80
N THR A 364 36.47 -21.06 1.35
CA THR A 364 37.66 -20.38 0.82
C THR A 364 37.74 -18.92 1.26
N THR A 365 38.87 -18.57 1.91
CA THR A 365 39.47 -17.24 2.17
C THR A 365 38.60 -16.17 2.85
N SER A 366 38.95 -15.81 4.08
CA SER A 366 38.29 -14.75 4.87
C SER A 366 38.68 -13.34 4.38
N ILE A 367 38.13 -12.91 3.25
CA ILE A 367 38.09 -11.50 2.87
C ILE A 367 37.28 -10.76 3.94
N THR A 368 37.78 -9.62 4.44
CA THR A 368 37.01 -8.85 5.43
C THR A 368 35.74 -8.26 4.80
N PRO A 369 34.66 -8.04 5.56
CA PRO A 369 33.45 -7.39 5.07
C PRO A 369 33.68 -6.08 4.30
N GLU A 370 34.66 -5.29 4.74
CA GLU A 370 34.99 -4.01 4.13
C GLU A 370 35.73 -4.17 2.81
N GLU A 371 36.69 -5.11 2.72
CA GLU A 371 37.37 -5.45 1.47
C GLU A 371 36.40 -6.03 0.44
N GLU A 372 35.49 -6.90 0.87
CA GLU A 372 34.42 -7.46 0.03
C GLU A 372 33.55 -6.33 -0.54
N TRP A 373 33.07 -5.42 0.32
CA TRP A 373 32.27 -4.29 -0.11
C TRP A 373 33.05 -3.38 -1.09
N ARG A 374 34.32 -3.06 -0.80
CA ARG A 374 35.16 -2.24 -1.70
C ARG A 374 35.39 -2.91 -3.06
N ASN A 375 35.58 -4.22 -3.10
CA ASN A 375 35.67 -4.97 -4.35
C ASN A 375 34.35 -4.91 -5.13
N ASN A 376 33.21 -5.02 -4.45
CA ASN A 376 31.90 -4.86 -5.08
C ASN A 376 31.70 -3.44 -5.62
N VAL A 377 32.06 -2.39 -4.87
CA VAL A 377 32.04 -0.99 -5.35
C VAL A 377 32.88 -0.85 -6.63
N ALA A 378 34.10 -1.38 -6.63
CA ALA A 378 34.98 -1.33 -7.80
C ALA A 378 34.38 -2.06 -9.01
N SER A 379 33.63 -3.15 -8.81
CA SER A 379 32.96 -3.87 -9.89
C SER A 379 31.82 -3.09 -10.54
N LEU A 380 31.21 -2.16 -9.79
CA LEU A 380 30.11 -1.31 -10.25
C LEU A 380 30.57 -0.07 -11.01
N LEU A 381 31.87 0.24 -11.04
CA LEU A 381 32.43 1.45 -11.66
C LEU A 381 33.49 1.06 -12.70
N LYS A 382 33.86 2.00 -13.57
CA LYS A 382 34.91 1.79 -14.58
C LYS A 382 36.31 1.91 -13.97
N GLY A 383 36.47 2.67 -12.89
CA GLY A 383 37.74 2.89 -12.23
C GLY A 383 37.65 3.84 -11.04
N LYS A 384 38.72 4.62 -10.83
CA LYS A 384 38.80 5.62 -9.76
C LYS A 384 37.89 6.83 -10.08
N PRO A 385 37.47 7.61 -9.06
CA PRO A 385 36.67 8.81 -9.26
C PRO A 385 37.27 9.77 -10.30
N THR A 386 36.44 10.22 -11.24
CA THR A 386 36.82 11.09 -12.36
C THR A 386 36.26 12.51 -12.18
N GLU A 387 36.69 13.48 -13.00
CA GLU A 387 36.13 14.84 -12.95
C GLU A 387 34.67 14.89 -13.43
N HIS A 388 34.32 14.08 -14.43
CA HIS A 388 32.96 13.92 -14.95
C HIS A 388 32.36 12.60 -14.49
N PHE A 389 31.16 12.60 -13.91
CA PHE A 389 30.61 11.37 -13.31
C PHE A 389 30.33 10.27 -14.34
N GLN A 390 29.90 10.64 -15.56
CA GLN A 390 29.56 9.73 -16.64
C GLN A 390 30.78 8.89 -17.09
N ASP A 391 31.98 9.43 -16.93
CA ASP A 391 33.22 8.76 -17.32
C ASP A 391 33.50 7.54 -16.43
N ASN A 392 33.06 7.56 -15.17
CA ASN A 392 33.28 6.48 -14.22
C ASN A 392 32.09 5.51 -14.08
N LEU A 393 30.87 5.93 -14.41
CA LEU A 393 29.72 5.03 -14.40
C LEU A 393 29.80 4.00 -15.54
N ARG A 394 29.51 2.74 -15.23
CA ARG A 394 29.41 1.65 -16.22
C ARG A 394 28.11 1.77 -17.02
N SER A 395 28.18 1.58 -18.33
CA SER A 395 27.01 1.72 -19.22
C SER A 395 26.01 0.56 -19.13
N ASP A 396 26.45 -0.61 -18.66
CA ASP A 396 25.63 -1.83 -18.49
C ASP A 396 24.90 -1.90 -17.15
N ILE A 397 25.16 -0.95 -16.25
CA ILE A 397 24.56 -0.88 -14.91
C ILE A 397 23.69 0.38 -14.83
N GLN A 398 22.51 0.24 -14.21
CA GLN A 398 21.63 1.37 -13.94
C GLN A 398 21.79 1.85 -12.50
N TYR A 399 21.73 3.16 -12.30
CA TYR A 399 21.94 3.81 -11.01
C TYR A 399 20.72 4.65 -10.60
N ILE A 400 20.63 4.99 -9.32
CA ILE A 400 19.63 5.91 -8.77
C ILE A 400 20.23 6.83 -7.70
N THR A 401 19.83 8.09 -7.67
CA THR A 401 20.25 9.13 -6.71
C THR A 401 19.07 10.05 -6.33
N VAL A 402 19.19 10.78 -5.21
CA VAL A 402 18.20 11.78 -4.75
C VAL A 402 18.88 12.98 -4.09
N TRP A 403 18.33 14.19 -4.24
CA TRP A 403 18.85 15.43 -3.65
C TRP A 403 18.10 15.88 -2.39
N VAL A 404 18.24 15.15 -1.29
CA VAL A 404 17.53 15.47 -0.05
C VAL A 404 17.78 16.91 0.46
N SER A 405 16.79 17.45 1.19
CA SER A 405 16.78 18.82 1.69
C SER A 405 15.77 18.98 2.83
N GLY A 406 16.19 18.62 4.04
CA GLY A 406 15.43 18.75 5.28
C GLY A 406 16.30 18.59 6.52
N GLY A 407 15.71 18.30 7.69
CA GLY A 407 16.49 17.89 8.86
C GLY A 407 17.17 16.54 8.64
N TRP A 408 18.25 16.23 9.37
CA TRP A 408 19.05 15.01 9.14
C TRP A 408 18.21 13.72 9.09
N THR A 409 17.23 13.57 9.96
CA THR A 409 16.38 12.36 9.96
C THR A 409 15.38 12.34 8.81
N ASN A 410 14.94 13.49 8.31
CA ASN A 410 14.15 13.56 7.08
C ASN A 410 15.00 13.16 5.87
N ASP A 411 16.24 13.63 5.83
CA ASP A 411 17.22 13.28 4.79
C ASP A 411 17.55 11.79 4.84
N PHE A 412 17.81 11.25 6.04
CA PHE A 412 17.98 9.82 6.26
C PHE A 412 16.79 9.03 5.72
N MET A 413 15.56 9.42 6.07
CA MET A 413 14.35 8.78 5.55
C MET A 413 14.27 8.85 4.02
N GLY A 414 14.57 10.00 3.42
CA GLY A 414 14.60 10.19 1.97
C GLY A 414 15.60 9.28 1.26
N TYR A 415 16.79 9.11 1.83
CA TYR A 415 17.79 8.17 1.32
C TYR A 415 17.38 6.71 1.49
N ILE A 416 16.85 6.33 2.65
CA ILE A 416 16.34 4.96 2.87
C ILE A 416 15.20 4.64 1.89
N ASN A 417 14.30 5.60 1.64
CA ASN A 417 13.27 5.49 0.61
C ASN A 417 13.88 5.30 -0.78
N MET A 418 14.93 6.05 -1.13
CA MET A 418 15.65 5.88 -2.41
C MET A 418 16.31 4.51 -2.53
N ILE A 419 16.95 3.99 -1.48
CA ILE A 419 17.57 2.66 -1.49
C ILE A 419 16.48 1.59 -1.65
N TYR A 420 15.33 1.73 -0.98
CA TYR A 420 14.21 0.81 -1.18
C TYR A 420 13.66 0.87 -2.62
N LEU A 421 13.53 2.06 -3.21
CA LEU A 421 13.15 2.22 -4.61
C LEU A 421 14.19 1.60 -5.57
N SER A 422 15.47 1.64 -5.21
CA SER A 422 16.54 0.98 -5.98
C SER A 422 16.31 -0.53 -6.11
N ALA A 423 15.86 -1.18 -5.03
CA ALA A 423 15.51 -2.59 -5.03
C ALA A 423 14.29 -2.88 -5.93
N LEU A 424 13.28 -2.01 -5.91
CA LEU A 424 12.08 -2.14 -6.76
C LEU A 424 12.38 -1.95 -8.26
N THR A 425 13.44 -1.23 -8.58
CA THR A 425 13.79 -0.83 -9.96
C THR A 425 15.03 -1.55 -10.51
N GLY A 426 15.67 -2.41 -9.71
CA GLY A 426 16.89 -3.12 -10.10
C GLY A 426 18.09 -2.20 -10.33
N ARG A 427 18.17 -1.08 -9.58
CA ARG A 427 19.20 -0.05 -9.73
C ARG A 427 20.19 -0.06 -8.59
N THR A 428 21.41 0.38 -8.87
CA THR A 428 22.45 0.59 -7.87
C THR A 428 22.22 1.93 -7.15
N PRO A 429 22.04 1.94 -5.81
CA PRO A 429 21.88 3.17 -5.05
C PRO A 429 23.20 3.95 -4.95
N LEU A 430 23.18 5.20 -5.42
CA LEU A 430 24.30 6.15 -5.39
C LEU A 430 23.97 7.28 -4.41
N LEU A 431 24.61 7.25 -3.24
CA LEU A 431 24.33 8.14 -2.11
C LEU A 431 25.14 9.44 -2.18
N PRO A 432 24.48 10.61 -2.20
CA PRO A 432 25.13 11.88 -1.94
C PRO A 432 25.44 12.05 -0.45
N PRO A 433 26.34 12.98 -0.10
CA PRO A 433 26.57 13.33 1.29
C PRO A 433 25.38 14.08 1.88
N PHE A 434 25.21 14.00 3.20
CA PHE A 434 24.28 14.83 3.95
C PHE A 434 24.70 16.30 3.88
N ALA A 435 23.74 17.18 3.56
CA ALA A 435 23.95 18.62 3.56
C ALA A 435 23.76 19.19 4.97
N PRO A 436 24.56 20.19 5.39
CA PRO A 436 24.39 20.88 6.67
C PRO A 436 23.23 21.88 6.57
N SER A 437 22.02 21.35 6.37
CA SER A 437 20.77 22.12 6.21
C SER A 437 20.13 22.51 7.55
N HIS A 438 20.40 21.73 8.59
CA HIS A 438 19.84 21.89 9.95
C HIS A 438 20.94 21.93 11.03
N VAL A 439 22.17 21.63 10.64
CA VAL A 439 23.38 22.08 11.35
C VAL A 439 23.94 23.23 10.54
N SER A 440 24.40 24.30 11.18
CA SER A 440 24.84 25.50 10.44
C SER A 440 25.88 25.18 9.35
N TRP A 441 25.90 25.99 8.29
CA TRP A 441 26.65 25.74 7.06
C TRP A 441 28.16 25.47 7.23
N ASP A 442 28.77 25.96 8.30
CA ASP A 442 30.17 25.70 8.67
C ASP A 442 30.43 24.26 9.16
N GLY A 443 29.38 23.47 9.42
CA GLY A 443 29.47 22.05 9.77
C GLY A 443 29.96 21.15 8.64
N GLY A 444 29.94 21.62 7.39
CA GLY A 444 30.39 20.86 6.23
C GLY A 444 29.45 19.71 5.82
N PHE A 445 29.79 19.04 4.72
CA PHE A 445 29.05 17.87 4.23
C PHE A 445 29.54 16.62 4.95
N LEU A 446 28.62 15.70 5.23
CA LEU A 446 28.91 14.46 5.94
C LEU A 446 28.61 13.25 5.05
N ASP A 447 29.59 12.39 4.85
CA ASP A 447 29.43 11.19 4.04
C ASP A 447 28.66 10.10 4.80
N TRP A 448 28.04 9.18 4.06
CA TRP A 448 27.30 8.07 4.65
C TRP A 448 28.23 7.10 5.38
N SER A 449 29.40 6.79 4.80
CA SER A 449 30.40 5.92 5.44
C SER A 449 31.00 6.49 6.74
N ASP A 450 30.91 7.80 6.96
CA ASP A 450 31.32 8.44 8.22
C ASP A 450 30.30 8.26 9.35
N VAL A 451 29.08 7.82 9.02
CA VAL A 451 27.97 7.64 9.98
C VAL A 451 27.54 6.18 10.09
N PHE A 452 27.40 5.48 8.96
CA PHE A 452 26.78 4.16 8.86
C PHE A 452 27.75 3.12 8.31
N ASP A 453 27.56 1.87 8.73
CA ASP A 453 28.26 0.69 8.22
C ASP A 453 27.68 0.27 6.85
N LEU A 454 28.20 0.88 5.78
CA LEU A 454 27.80 0.57 4.40
C LEU A 454 28.08 -0.87 3.98
N PRO A 455 29.20 -1.52 4.38
CA PRO A 455 29.41 -2.95 4.16
C PRO A 455 28.28 -3.82 4.74
N ASN A 456 27.89 -3.58 5.99
CA ASN A 456 26.81 -4.33 6.63
C ASN A 456 25.46 -4.06 5.95
N LEU A 457 25.14 -2.79 5.68
CA LEU A 457 23.93 -2.42 4.96
C LEU A 457 23.84 -3.12 3.59
N SER A 458 24.92 -3.06 2.81
CA SER A 458 24.97 -3.63 1.46
C SER A 458 24.75 -5.14 1.45
N ARG A 459 25.37 -5.85 2.42
CA ARG A 459 25.17 -7.29 2.59
C ARG A 459 23.74 -7.61 2.99
N ALA A 460 23.18 -6.85 3.93
CA ALA A 460 21.84 -7.10 4.47
C ALA A 460 20.73 -6.90 3.43
N ILE A 461 20.89 -5.92 2.52
CA ILE A 461 19.91 -5.65 1.45
C ILE A 461 20.21 -6.38 0.15
N ASN A 462 21.28 -7.17 0.10
CA ASN A 462 21.77 -7.86 -1.10
C ASN A 462 21.93 -6.91 -2.32
N SER A 463 22.43 -5.71 -2.08
CA SER A 463 22.71 -4.70 -3.09
C SER A 463 23.83 -3.80 -2.62
N THR A 464 24.83 -3.56 -3.47
CA THR A 464 25.98 -2.72 -3.08
C THR A 464 25.60 -1.26 -3.13
N VAL A 465 25.70 -0.59 -1.98
CA VAL A 465 25.49 0.85 -1.84
C VAL A 465 26.81 1.57 -2.08
N ILE A 466 26.81 2.56 -2.98
CA ILE A 466 27.98 3.36 -3.35
C ILE A 466 27.75 4.84 -3.05
N GLU A 467 28.82 5.61 -2.88
CA GLU A 467 28.75 7.05 -2.59
C GLU A 467 29.22 7.89 -3.78
N TRP A 468 28.75 9.14 -3.87
CA TRP A 468 29.18 10.06 -4.95
C TRP A 468 30.69 10.31 -4.95
N LYS A 469 31.37 10.21 -3.80
CA LYS A 469 32.83 10.30 -3.71
C LYS A 469 33.57 9.14 -4.39
N ASP A 470 32.91 7.99 -4.57
CA ASP A 470 33.47 6.85 -5.31
C ASP A 470 33.36 7.07 -6.84
N VAL A 471 32.44 7.94 -7.27
CA VAL A 471 32.14 8.20 -8.69
C VAL A 471 32.88 9.44 -9.21
N LYS A 472 32.79 10.57 -8.50
CA LYS A 472 33.23 11.89 -8.97
C LYS A 472 34.24 12.51 -8.01
N ASN A 473 35.35 12.98 -8.54
CA ASN A 473 36.39 13.71 -7.81
C ASN A 473 36.08 15.21 -7.77
N ILE A 474 35.83 15.73 -6.58
CA ILE A 474 35.44 17.13 -6.35
C ILE A 474 36.67 18.00 -6.02
N SER A 475 37.82 17.38 -5.75
CA SER A 475 39.00 18.01 -5.15
C SER A 475 40.03 18.56 -6.14
N THR A 476 39.95 18.24 -7.45
CA THR A 476 41.12 18.31 -8.35
C THR A 476 41.25 19.48 -9.32
N SER A 477 40.37 20.49 -9.37
CA SER A 477 40.61 21.60 -10.31
C SER A 477 40.34 23.00 -9.76
N THR A 478 41.40 23.82 -9.78
CA THR A 478 41.46 25.29 -9.64
C THR A 478 41.06 26.02 -10.93
N ILE A 479 40.84 25.31 -12.03
CA ILE A 479 40.28 25.83 -13.29
C ILE A 479 38.89 25.20 -13.41
N LEU A 480 37.82 25.98 -13.15
CA LEU A 480 36.44 25.46 -13.14
C LEU A 480 36.12 24.69 -14.44
N PRO A 481 36.04 23.34 -14.43
CA PRO A 481 35.46 22.61 -15.54
C PRO A 481 33.96 22.97 -15.60
N LYS A 482 33.36 22.89 -16.79
CA LYS A 482 31.90 23.02 -16.93
C LYS A 482 31.23 21.99 -15.99
N ASN A 483 30.21 22.41 -15.25
CA ASN A 483 29.43 21.51 -14.39
C ASN A 483 28.84 20.36 -15.23
N ASP A 484 28.75 19.16 -14.65
CA ASP A 484 28.10 18.05 -15.34
C ASP A 484 26.61 18.28 -15.40
N GLU A 485 26.06 18.20 -16.60
CA GLU A 485 24.64 18.32 -16.86
C GLU A 485 23.90 17.03 -16.49
N ILE A 486 22.82 17.14 -15.71
CA ILE A 486 21.97 16.00 -15.34
C ILE A 486 20.49 16.40 -15.33
N GLY A 487 19.65 15.52 -15.89
CA GLY A 487 18.20 15.64 -15.78
C GLY A 487 17.67 14.84 -14.59
N CYS A 488 16.74 15.43 -13.83
CA CYS A 488 16.12 14.81 -12.66
C CYS A 488 14.59 14.97 -12.66
N TRP A 489 13.89 14.04 -12.04
CA TRP A 489 12.46 14.20 -11.77
C TRP A 489 12.24 15.06 -10.52
N SER A 490 11.26 15.96 -10.56
CA SER A 490 10.84 16.73 -9.40
C SER A 490 9.55 16.19 -8.81
N LEU A 491 9.64 15.59 -7.63
CA LEU A 491 8.49 15.22 -6.79
C LEU A 491 7.96 16.46 -6.07
N TRP A 492 8.85 17.37 -5.67
CA TRP A 492 8.45 18.57 -4.94
C TRP A 492 7.58 19.50 -5.77
N SER A 493 7.84 19.64 -7.09
CA SER A 493 6.99 20.44 -7.99
C SER A 493 5.52 20.02 -7.99
N LEU A 494 5.23 18.83 -7.49
CA LEU A 494 3.90 18.25 -7.48
C LEU A 494 3.24 18.33 -6.11
N VAL A 495 4.00 18.10 -5.04
CA VAL A 495 3.49 18.07 -3.66
C VAL A 495 3.72 19.38 -2.90
N SER A 496 4.52 20.29 -3.45
CA SER A 496 4.81 21.58 -2.82
C SER A 496 3.50 22.37 -2.63
N PRO A 497 3.29 22.99 -1.46
CA PRO A 497 2.19 23.92 -1.27
C PRO A 497 2.35 25.20 -2.09
N ASP A 498 3.57 25.51 -2.57
CA ASP A 498 3.89 26.74 -3.29
C ASP A 498 3.16 26.83 -4.64
N GLU A 499 2.76 28.05 -5.02
CA GLU A 499 2.07 28.32 -6.29
C GLU A 499 2.99 28.14 -7.51
N ASP A 500 4.28 28.39 -7.34
CA ASP A 500 5.29 28.31 -8.42
C ASP A 500 5.66 26.87 -8.80
N LYS A 501 5.31 25.89 -7.94
CA LYS A 501 5.59 24.47 -8.13
C LYS A 501 7.06 24.23 -8.50
N ALA A 502 7.98 25.00 -7.90
CA ALA A 502 9.40 24.86 -8.15
C ALA A 502 9.95 23.53 -7.59
N PRO A 503 11.05 22.98 -8.15
CA PRO A 503 11.76 21.85 -7.56
C PRO A 503 12.31 22.18 -6.16
N ARG A 504 12.55 21.15 -5.34
CA ARG A 504 13.10 21.36 -4.00
C ARG A 504 14.53 21.89 -4.09
N GLN A 505 14.75 23.06 -3.50
CA GLN A 505 16.08 23.66 -3.41
C GLN A 505 17.01 22.87 -2.48
N THR A 506 18.24 22.64 -2.92
CA THR A 506 19.26 21.85 -2.21
C THR A 506 20.66 22.21 -2.69
N VAL A 507 21.63 22.20 -1.77
CA VAL A 507 23.03 22.54 -2.07
C VAL A 507 23.86 21.36 -2.57
N ILE A 508 23.31 20.14 -2.51
CA ILE A 508 24.03 18.90 -2.86
C ILE A 508 24.52 18.93 -4.32
N PRO A 509 23.70 19.24 -5.34
CA PRO A 509 24.17 19.33 -6.71
C PRO A 509 25.32 20.31 -6.90
N LYS A 510 25.25 21.49 -6.25
CA LYS A 510 26.31 22.49 -6.29
C LYS A 510 27.62 21.97 -5.68
N LYS A 511 27.55 21.25 -4.56
CA LYS A 511 28.72 20.57 -3.95
C LYS A 511 29.33 19.54 -4.90
N LEU A 512 28.49 18.79 -5.62
CA LEU A 512 28.90 17.78 -6.59
C LEU A 512 29.26 18.37 -7.98
N ARG A 513 29.24 19.70 -8.14
CA ARG A 513 29.45 20.40 -9.42
C ARG A 513 28.55 19.85 -10.53
N LEU A 514 27.27 19.70 -10.21
CA LEU A 514 26.21 19.26 -11.11
C LEU A 514 25.32 20.45 -11.47
N ASP A 515 24.97 20.54 -12.73
CA ASP A 515 23.99 21.49 -13.26
C ASP A 515 22.71 20.72 -13.63
N VAL A 516 21.65 20.93 -12.86
CA VAL A 516 20.48 20.06 -12.85
C VAL A 516 19.31 20.70 -13.57
N SER A 517 18.74 20.00 -14.54
CA SER A 517 17.42 20.32 -15.08
C SER A 517 16.36 19.42 -14.44
N TYR A 518 15.21 19.99 -14.08
CA TYR A 518 14.12 19.24 -13.46
C TYR A 518 12.91 19.10 -14.39
N THR A 519 12.29 17.92 -14.31
CA THR A 519 10.99 17.63 -14.93
C THR A 519 10.02 17.21 -13.85
N GLY A 520 8.94 17.96 -13.67
CA GLY A 520 7.89 17.62 -12.73
C GLY A 520 7.24 16.28 -13.09
N LEU A 521 6.70 15.58 -12.10
CA LEU A 521 5.91 14.39 -12.36
C LEU A 521 4.58 14.77 -13.04
N PRO A 522 4.10 14.00 -14.03
CA PRO A 522 2.81 14.29 -14.64
C PRO A 522 1.67 14.18 -13.61
N THR A 523 0.74 15.14 -13.61
CA THR A 523 -0.40 15.22 -12.66
C THR A 523 -1.30 13.98 -12.67
N SER A 524 -1.28 13.21 -13.76
CA SER A 524 -1.94 11.89 -13.90
C SER A 524 -1.39 10.83 -12.93
N SER A 525 -0.21 11.05 -12.34
CA SER A 525 0.51 10.11 -11.49
C SER A 525 0.11 10.19 -10.01
N VAL A 526 -0.85 11.07 -9.66
CA VAL A 526 -1.00 11.59 -8.30
C VAL A 526 -2.46 11.78 -7.95
N ARG A 527 -2.79 11.57 -6.68
CA ARG A 527 -4.11 11.92 -6.15
C ARG A 527 -3.95 13.25 -5.43
N ILE A 528 -4.50 14.32 -6.02
CA ILE A 528 -4.27 15.75 -5.76
C ILE A 528 -4.54 16.22 -4.30
N GLU A 529 -4.99 15.32 -3.42
CA GLU A 529 -5.38 15.62 -2.05
C GLU A 529 -4.31 15.24 -1.01
N ASP A 530 -3.14 14.73 -1.44
CA ASP A 530 -2.10 14.24 -0.53
C ASP A 530 -0.68 14.69 -0.89
N ILE A 531 0.12 15.04 0.13
CA ILE A 531 1.54 15.36 -0.01
C ILE A 531 2.40 14.09 -0.12
N TRP A 532 1.86 12.91 0.22
CA TRP A 532 2.58 11.63 0.17
C TRP A 532 2.43 10.91 -1.17
N LEU A 533 3.55 10.46 -1.74
CA LEU A 533 3.59 9.76 -3.03
C LEU A 533 3.91 8.27 -2.89
N PRO A 534 3.15 7.37 -3.56
CA PRO A 534 3.44 5.95 -3.58
C PRO A 534 4.79 5.62 -4.26
N PHE A 535 5.59 4.69 -3.72
CA PHE A 535 6.83 4.22 -4.36
C PHE A 535 6.64 3.83 -5.82
N TRP A 536 5.52 3.17 -6.13
CA TRP A 536 5.24 2.71 -7.50
C TRP A 536 5.01 3.85 -8.50
N THR A 537 4.67 5.06 -8.03
CA THR A 537 4.60 6.25 -8.89
C THR A 537 5.97 6.56 -9.49
N MET A 538 7.04 6.45 -8.70
CA MET A 538 8.42 6.65 -9.15
C MET A 538 8.96 5.40 -9.85
N ALA A 539 8.69 4.20 -9.34
CA ALA A 539 9.22 2.96 -9.94
C ALA A 539 8.80 2.81 -11.41
N LYS A 540 7.57 3.20 -11.75
CA LYS A 540 7.06 3.25 -13.12
C LYS A 540 7.92 4.12 -14.06
N LEU A 541 8.53 5.20 -13.57
CA LEU A 541 9.39 6.09 -14.37
C LEU A 541 10.75 5.45 -14.71
N SER A 542 11.10 4.33 -14.09
CA SER A 542 12.31 3.57 -14.43
C SER A 542 12.16 2.74 -15.71
N PHE A 543 10.92 2.49 -16.17
CA PHE A 543 10.64 1.71 -17.36
C PHE A 543 10.61 2.60 -18.63
N PRO A 544 11.31 2.22 -19.72
CA PRO A 544 11.49 3.10 -20.89
C PRO A 544 10.17 3.60 -21.51
N SER A 545 9.17 2.72 -21.62
CA SER A 545 7.87 3.04 -22.21
C SER A 545 7.12 4.10 -21.42
N ARG A 546 7.04 3.94 -20.10
CA ARG A 546 6.36 4.88 -19.21
C ARG A 546 7.16 6.17 -19.02
N ARG A 547 8.49 6.08 -18.96
CA ARG A 547 9.39 7.25 -18.96
C ARG A 547 9.15 8.12 -20.20
N LYS A 548 9.16 7.51 -21.38
CA LYS A 548 8.88 8.20 -22.66
C LYS A 548 7.52 8.88 -22.63
N GLN A 549 6.48 8.15 -22.23
CA GLN A 549 5.14 8.72 -22.11
C GLN A 549 5.09 9.92 -21.15
N ALA A 550 5.74 9.83 -19.99
CA ALA A 550 5.77 10.91 -19.00
C ALA A 550 6.50 12.16 -19.50
N LEU A 551 7.50 12.01 -20.38
CA LEU A 551 8.21 13.14 -21.01
C LEU A 551 7.43 13.79 -22.16
N GLU A 552 6.52 13.04 -22.78
CA GLU A 552 5.63 13.55 -23.83
C GLU A 552 4.37 14.23 -23.26
N GLU A 553 4.05 13.98 -21.98
CA GLU A 553 2.95 14.64 -21.27
C GLU A 553 3.27 16.14 -21.04
N LYS A 554 2.48 17.04 -21.66
CA LYS A 554 2.63 18.50 -21.55
C LYS A 554 2.24 19.09 -20.18
N THR A 555 1.95 18.25 -19.18
CA THR A 555 1.43 18.67 -17.88
C THR A 555 2.53 18.85 -16.83
N SER A 556 3.77 18.49 -17.16
CA SER A 556 4.92 18.57 -16.26
C SER A 556 5.53 19.97 -16.24
N VAL A 557 5.82 20.49 -15.05
CA VAL A 557 6.62 21.72 -14.88
C VAL A 557 8.05 21.41 -15.34
N LEU A 558 8.57 22.18 -16.29
CA LEU A 558 9.96 22.03 -16.75
C LEU A 558 10.79 23.15 -16.16
N THR A 559 11.88 22.78 -15.48
CA THR A 559 12.85 23.75 -14.96
C THR A 559 14.17 23.50 -15.70
N PRO A 560 14.63 24.45 -16.54
CA PRO A 560 15.92 24.32 -17.21
C PRO A 560 17.05 24.38 -16.18
N ASN A 561 18.24 24.00 -16.61
CA ASN A 561 19.46 24.10 -15.82
C ASN A 561 19.97 25.55 -15.75
N ASP A 562 21.09 25.81 -15.06
CA ASP A 562 21.65 27.16 -14.89
C ASP A 562 22.03 27.83 -16.23
N ALA A 563 22.29 27.02 -17.27
CA ALA A 563 22.60 27.45 -18.63
C ALA A 563 21.37 27.58 -19.55
N ASP A 564 20.16 27.58 -18.99
CA ASP A 564 18.87 27.65 -19.69
C ASP A 564 18.63 26.49 -20.68
N ASN A 565 19.29 25.35 -20.47
CA ASN A 565 19.14 24.13 -21.25
C ASN A 565 18.22 23.15 -20.51
N TYR A 566 17.29 22.56 -21.26
CA TYR A 566 16.45 21.47 -20.75
C TYR A 566 17.14 20.12 -20.97
N ILE A 567 17.33 19.37 -19.89
CA ILE A 567 17.93 18.02 -19.92
C ILE A 567 16.90 17.02 -19.39
N PRO A 568 16.41 16.06 -20.20
CA PRO A 568 15.42 15.11 -19.74
C PRO A 568 16.00 14.15 -18.68
N PRO A 569 15.21 13.70 -17.68
CA PRO A 569 15.67 12.83 -16.60
C PRO A 569 16.31 11.54 -17.08
N SER A 570 17.57 11.26 -16.74
CA SER A 570 18.31 10.15 -17.36
C SER A 570 17.70 8.77 -17.08
N GLU A 571 17.74 7.87 -18.07
CA GLU A 571 17.39 6.46 -17.89
C GLU A 571 18.53 5.67 -17.23
N HIS A 572 19.78 6.07 -17.49
CA HIS A 572 20.97 5.41 -16.94
C HIS A 572 21.16 5.71 -15.46
N LEU A 573 21.07 7.00 -15.09
CA LEU A 573 21.10 7.49 -13.71
C LEU A 573 19.75 8.14 -13.38
N MET A 574 18.88 7.37 -12.72
CA MET A 574 17.58 7.86 -12.28
C MET A 574 17.77 8.85 -11.12
N CYS A 575 17.17 10.02 -11.22
CA CYS A 575 17.43 11.11 -10.27
C CYS A 575 16.14 11.78 -9.80
N PHE A 576 16.08 12.11 -8.51
CA PHE A 576 14.95 12.78 -7.87
C PHE A 576 15.38 13.97 -7.00
N ASP A 577 14.54 14.99 -6.87
CA ASP A 577 14.81 16.15 -6.02
C ASP A 577 14.47 15.95 -4.53
N MET A 578 13.49 15.11 -4.20
CA MET A 578 13.07 14.86 -2.82
C MET A 578 12.38 13.50 -2.72
N MET A 579 12.66 12.73 -1.68
CA MET A 579 12.00 11.43 -1.43
C MET A 579 11.55 11.24 0.03
N TYR A 580 11.49 12.31 0.82
CA TYR A 580 10.99 12.25 2.20
C TYR A 580 9.49 11.88 2.26
N PHE A 581 8.66 12.54 1.45
CA PHE A 581 7.21 12.32 1.36
C PHE A 581 6.82 11.12 0.49
N VAL A 582 7.48 9.98 0.71
CA VAL A 582 7.27 8.75 -0.06
C VAL A 582 6.90 7.59 0.87
N GLY A 583 5.85 6.86 0.51
CA GLY A 583 5.39 5.65 1.19
C GLY A 583 4.96 4.57 0.21
N ALA A 584 4.69 3.35 0.66
CA ALA A 584 4.17 2.31 -0.22
C ALA A 584 2.67 2.48 -0.49
N GLN A 585 1.90 2.79 0.55
CA GLN A 585 0.45 2.90 0.47
C GLN A 585 -0.14 3.89 1.46
N ASP A 586 0.22 3.77 2.74
CA ASP A 586 -0.33 4.58 3.82
C ASP A 586 0.48 5.87 4.00
N HIS A 587 -0.18 6.93 4.49
CA HIS A 587 0.53 8.12 4.95
C HIS A 587 1.29 7.78 6.22
N ASP A 588 2.39 8.49 6.47
CA ASP A 588 3.17 8.34 7.70
C ASP A 588 3.60 6.89 7.97
N GLU A 589 3.79 6.08 6.92
CA GLU A 589 4.05 4.64 7.01
C GLU A 589 5.28 4.34 7.90
N TRP A 590 6.25 5.25 7.95
CA TRP A 590 7.41 5.20 8.84
C TRP A 590 7.05 5.12 10.34
N TRP A 591 5.83 5.48 10.75
CA TRP A 591 5.26 5.31 12.10
C TRP A 591 4.59 3.95 12.34
N ARG A 592 4.46 3.10 11.31
CA ARG A 592 3.87 1.74 11.38
C ARG A 592 4.88 0.61 11.25
N ASP A 593 4.76 -0.46 12.02
CA ASP A 593 5.69 -1.61 12.01
C ASP A 593 5.78 -2.35 10.68
N TRP A 594 4.88 -2.08 9.73
CA TRP A 594 4.95 -2.59 8.36
C TRP A 594 5.68 -1.70 7.35
N SER A 595 6.29 -0.56 7.74
CA SER A 595 7.04 0.31 6.81
C SER A 595 8.09 -0.47 6.01
N PRO A 596 7.95 -0.61 4.68
CA PRO A 596 8.86 -1.43 3.90
C PRO A 596 10.22 -0.75 3.76
N ALA A 597 10.27 0.58 3.63
CA ALA A 597 11.53 1.32 3.57
C ALA A 597 12.36 1.10 4.85
N TRP A 598 11.72 1.12 6.02
CA TRP A 598 12.39 0.79 7.27
C TRP A 598 12.74 -0.70 7.36
N ASN A 599 11.78 -1.60 7.14
CA ASN A 599 11.94 -3.03 7.37
C ASN A 599 12.93 -3.71 6.41
N PHE A 600 13.00 -3.26 5.15
CA PHE A 600 13.88 -3.86 4.17
C PHE A 600 15.22 -3.12 4.03
N VAL A 601 15.33 -1.89 4.54
CA VAL A 601 16.55 -1.09 4.41
C VAL A 601 16.92 -0.40 5.72
N GLY A 602 16.08 0.49 6.24
CA GLY A 602 16.42 1.38 7.36
C GLY A 602 16.92 0.65 8.62
N ARG A 603 16.32 -0.50 8.97
CA ARG A 603 16.74 -1.31 10.13
C ARG A 603 18.16 -1.88 9.99
N HIS A 604 18.72 -1.92 8.78
CA HIS A 604 20.06 -2.44 8.49
C HIS A 604 21.12 -1.33 8.42
N ALA A 605 20.72 -0.05 8.45
CA ALA A 605 21.63 1.10 8.50
C ALA A 605 22.20 1.29 9.92
N THR A 606 23.05 0.36 10.33
CA THR A 606 23.74 0.39 11.64
C THR A 606 24.87 1.43 11.64
N TRP A 607 25.21 1.94 12.82
CA TRP A 607 26.32 2.90 12.97
C TRP A 607 27.65 2.28 12.53
N ASN A 608 28.54 3.11 11.98
CA ASN A 608 29.91 2.67 11.79
C ASN A 608 30.62 2.49 13.15
N ALA A 609 31.67 1.68 13.17
CA ALA A 609 32.38 1.34 14.40
C ALA A 609 32.97 2.55 15.13
N LYS A 610 33.43 3.57 14.39
CA LYS A 610 34.06 4.78 14.96
C LYS A 610 33.05 5.63 15.71
N LEU A 611 31.91 5.93 15.08
CA LEU A 611 30.83 6.71 15.66
C LEU A 611 30.16 5.95 16.81
N GLN A 612 29.95 4.64 16.65
CA GLN A 612 29.42 3.80 17.72
C GLN A 612 30.33 3.80 18.95
N LYS A 613 31.65 3.62 18.77
CA LYS A 613 32.62 3.67 19.87
C LYS A 613 32.63 5.04 20.55
N LEU A 614 32.56 6.13 19.77
CA LEU A 614 32.48 7.47 20.33
C LEU A 614 31.20 7.66 21.16
N GLY A 615 30.04 7.24 20.63
CA GLY A 615 28.78 7.29 21.36
C GLY A 615 28.78 6.49 22.66
N LEU A 616 29.38 5.30 22.67
CA LEU A 616 29.55 4.50 23.89
C LEU A 616 30.35 5.26 24.97
N ASN A 617 31.43 5.94 24.60
CA ASN A 617 32.21 6.75 25.53
C ASN A 617 31.40 7.90 26.13
N TYR A 618 30.54 8.54 25.32
CA TYR A 618 29.65 9.60 25.81
C TYR A 618 28.58 9.05 26.77
N ILE A 619 28.05 7.85 26.51
CA ILE A 619 27.11 7.19 27.42
C ILE A 619 27.80 6.83 28.75
N HIS A 620 29.04 6.32 28.72
CA HIS A 620 29.79 6.05 29.95
C HIS A 620 29.94 7.31 30.80
N ARG A 621 30.36 8.43 30.20
CA ARG A 621 30.52 9.70 30.93
C ARG A 621 29.18 10.23 31.46
N ALA A 622 28.12 10.20 30.64
CA ALA A 622 26.81 10.68 31.06
C ALA A 622 26.23 9.87 32.23
N LEU A 623 26.46 8.55 32.25
CA LEU A 623 26.02 7.65 33.32
C LEU A 623 27.02 7.53 34.49
N GLY A 624 28.18 8.20 34.43
CA GLY A 624 29.22 8.11 35.46
C GLY A 624 29.89 6.74 35.58
N LEU A 625 30.03 6.03 34.46
CA LEU A 625 30.64 4.71 34.36
C LEU A 625 32.13 4.81 33.98
N GLU A 626 32.92 3.78 34.31
CA GLU A 626 34.31 3.67 33.86
C GLU A 626 34.39 3.49 32.33
N ASP A 627 35.45 4.01 31.71
CA ASP A 627 35.76 3.80 30.31
C ASP A 627 36.00 2.29 30.08
N ASP A 628 35.06 1.61 29.41
CA ASP A 628 34.98 0.15 29.17
C ASP A 628 34.11 -0.67 30.14
N GLY A 629 33.41 0.00 31.07
CA GLY A 629 32.40 -0.64 31.91
C GLY A 629 31.21 -1.20 31.11
N GLN A 630 30.55 -2.25 31.61
CA GLN A 630 29.30 -2.71 31.00
C GLN A 630 28.19 -1.67 31.22
N ILE A 631 27.63 -1.13 30.13
CA ILE A 631 26.49 -0.21 30.22
C ILE A 631 25.26 -0.98 30.73
N PRO A 632 24.71 -0.63 31.91
CA PRO A 632 23.49 -1.25 32.41
C PRO A 632 22.30 -0.87 31.50
N PRO A 633 21.22 -1.67 31.48
CA PRO A 633 20.00 -1.28 30.78
C PRO A 633 19.53 0.12 31.24
N TYR A 634 19.16 0.97 30.27
CA TYR A 634 18.66 2.32 30.50
C TYR A 634 17.52 2.66 29.53
N ILE A 635 16.73 3.67 29.90
CA ILE A 635 15.68 4.25 29.06
C ILE A 635 16.20 5.57 28.49
N ALA A 636 16.09 5.77 27.18
CA ALA A 636 16.38 7.06 26.55
C ALA A 636 15.11 7.90 26.45
N VAL A 637 15.24 9.20 26.68
CA VAL A 637 14.19 10.20 26.48
C VAL A 637 14.64 11.19 25.44
N HIS A 638 13.79 11.44 24.44
CA HIS A 638 13.98 12.52 23.49
C HIS A 638 12.84 13.53 23.64
N ALA A 639 13.17 14.71 24.14
CA ALA A 639 12.25 15.84 24.25
C ALA A 639 12.60 16.86 23.17
N ARG A 640 11.79 16.93 22.12
CA ARG A 640 11.93 17.91 21.04
C ARG A 640 11.22 19.21 21.44
N ARG A 641 11.97 20.29 21.66
CA ARG A 641 11.45 21.58 22.11
C ARG A 641 11.87 22.72 21.17
N GLY A 642 13.16 22.94 20.94
CA GLY A 642 13.76 24.06 20.19
C GLY A 642 12.95 24.70 19.04
N ASP A 643 13.30 24.42 17.78
CA ASP A 643 12.72 25.04 16.57
C ASP A 643 11.44 24.35 16.08
N PHE A 644 10.97 23.34 16.81
CA PHE A 644 9.92 22.41 16.38
C PHE A 644 8.54 23.06 16.18
N LEU A 645 8.32 24.28 16.70
CA LEU A 645 7.00 24.91 16.81
C LEU A 645 6.68 26.07 15.86
N THR A 646 7.57 26.51 14.97
CA THR A 646 7.17 27.51 13.95
C THR A 646 6.16 26.95 12.94
N GLY A 647 6.02 25.63 12.82
CA GLY A 647 5.07 24.97 11.90
C GLY A 647 3.90 24.21 12.54
N ALA A 648 4.06 23.64 13.75
CA ALA A 648 3.08 22.69 14.30
C ALA A 648 2.02 23.32 15.21
N CYS A 649 2.36 24.35 16.01
CA CYS A 649 1.47 24.77 17.08
C CYS A 649 0.52 25.91 16.74
N GLY A 650 0.79 26.80 15.78
CA GLY A 650 -0.16 27.86 15.38
C GLY A 650 -0.74 28.73 16.52
N LEU A 651 -0.16 28.64 17.72
CA LEU A 651 -0.64 29.22 18.97
C LEU A 651 0.31 30.33 19.39
N THR A 652 -0.26 31.37 19.98
CA THR A 652 0.42 32.59 20.42
C THR A 652 1.23 32.43 21.71
N ASP A 653 1.25 31.24 22.32
CA ASP A 653 1.98 30.94 23.56
C ASP A 653 2.90 29.70 23.39
N PRO A 654 4.24 29.89 23.33
CA PRO A 654 5.21 28.80 23.15
C PRO A 654 5.28 27.80 24.32
N GLU A 655 5.05 28.23 25.57
CA GLU A 655 5.18 27.34 26.74
C GLU A 655 4.01 26.37 26.87
N ALA A 656 2.80 26.79 26.47
CA ALA A 656 1.59 25.98 26.50
C ALA A 656 1.63 24.79 25.52
N CYS A 657 2.55 24.81 24.56
CA CYS A 657 2.66 23.79 23.51
C CYS A 657 3.56 22.61 23.91
N PHE A 658 4.57 22.82 24.77
CA PHE A 658 5.50 21.76 25.12
C PHE A 658 5.05 20.94 26.33
N ASN A 659 5.21 19.63 26.23
CA ASN A 659 4.96 18.74 27.36
C ASN A 659 5.98 18.98 28.51
N PRO A 660 5.52 19.12 29.76
CA PRO A 660 6.41 19.26 30.92
C PRO A 660 7.11 17.92 31.26
N MET A 661 8.23 17.97 31.97
CA MET A 661 9.01 16.77 32.36
C MET A 661 8.21 15.74 33.16
N ALA A 662 7.20 16.18 33.91
CA ALA A 662 6.28 15.28 34.60
C ALA A 662 5.54 14.32 33.65
N VAL A 663 5.27 14.71 32.40
CA VAL A 663 4.61 13.83 31.42
C VAL A 663 5.59 12.78 30.90
N TYR A 664 6.82 13.18 30.57
CA TYR A 664 7.87 12.23 30.19
C TYR A 664 8.16 11.22 31.31
N ALA A 665 8.16 11.65 32.59
CA ALA A 665 8.33 10.77 33.74
C ALA A 665 7.22 9.70 33.87
N LYS A 666 5.97 10.05 33.52
CA LYS A 666 4.87 9.07 33.49
C LYS A 666 5.10 8.00 32.42
N HIS A 667 5.52 8.40 31.22
CA HIS A 667 5.82 7.48 30.12
C HIS A 667 7.05 6.62 30.42
N VAL A 668 8.11 7.18 31.02
CA VAL A 668 9.27 6.40 31.49
C VAL A 668 8.83 5.33 32.48
N THR A 669 7.92 5.65 33.40
CA THR A 669 7.34 4.68 34.34
C THR A 669 6.55 3.58 33.62
N SER A 670 5.76 3.93 32.61
CA SER A 670 5.00 2.97 31.78
C SER A 670 5.92 2.02 30.99
N VAL A 671 6.94 2.58 30.33
CA VAL A 671 7.97 1.82 29.61
C VAL A 671 8.72 0.89 30.56
N ASN A 672 9.14 1.37 31.73
CA ASN A 672 9.83 0.53 32.73
C ASN A 672 8.94 -0.62 33.23
N LYS A 673 7.65 -0.38 33.46
CA LYS A 673 6.69 -1.43 33.83
C LYS A 673 6.55 -2.49 32.74
N THR A 674 6.53 -2.08 31.47
CA THR A 674 6.47 -2.99 30.32
C THR A 674 7.77 -3.78 30.12
N LEU A 675 8.92 -3.18 30.43
CA LEU A 675 10.20 -3.89 30.43
C LEU A 675 10.27 -4.90 31.58
N ALA A 676 9.78 -4.54 32.76
CA ALA A 676 9.72 -5.44 33.91
C ALA A 676 8.84 -6.67 33.65
N SER A 677 7.72 -6.53 32.91
CA SER A 677 6.89 -7.68 32.52
C SER A 677 7.58 -8.62 31.52
N LYS A 678 8.63 -8.15 30.82
CA LYS A 678 9.53 -8.93 29.97
C LYS A 678 10.77 -9.46 30.72
N GLY A 679 10.84 -9.29 32.05
CA GLY A 679 11.99 -9.73 32.86
C GLY A 679 13.22 -8.82 32.79
N ILE A 680 13.09 -7.61 32.23
CA ILE A 680 14.18 -6.64 32.12
C ILE A 680 14.01 -5.60 33.23
N HIS A 681 14.98 -5.51 34.14
CA HIS A 681 14.97 -4.52 35.21
C HIS A 681 15.85 -3.32 34.84
N VAL A 682 15.23 -2.12 34.76
CA VAL A 682 15.94 -0.86 34.56
C VAL A 682 15.89 -0.04 35.86
N PRO A 683 17.03 0.33 36.45
CA PRO A 683 17.07 1.21 37.63
C PRO A 683 16.36 2.55 37.34
N LYS A 684 15.66 3.09 38.34
CA LYS A 684 14.84 4.31 38.15
C LYS A 684 15.62 5.54 37.68
N HIS A 685 16.89 5.65 38.05
CA HIS A 685 17.79 6.75 37.68
C HIS A 685 18.51 6.49 36.34
N ASN A 686 18.47 5.27 35.78
CA ASN A 686 19.10 4.95 34.50
C ASN A 686 18.22 5.44 33.34
N VAL A 687 18.10 6.76 33.24
CA VAL A 687 17.38 7.47 32.19
C VAL A 687 18.33 8.48 31.58
N LEU A 688 18.49 8.44 30.25
CA LEU A 688 19.33 9.36 29.50
C LEU A 688 18.46 10.28 28.65
N VAL A 689 18.47 11.57 28.94
CA VAL A 689 17.69 12.60 28.26
C VAL A 689 18.53 13.28 27.18
N THR A 690 17.88 13.52 26.04
CA THR A 690 18.40 14.23 24.88
C THR A 690 17.35 15.25 24.44
N SER A 691 17.80 16.46 24.13
CA SER A 691 16.91 17.57 23.77
C SER A 691 17.70 18.67 23.06
N ASP A 692 17.00 19.44 22.24
CA ASP A 692 17.45 20.72 21.68
C ASP A 692 17.11 21.92 22.58
N GLU A 693 16.62 21.68 23.81
CA GLU A 693 16.35 22.71 24.81
C GLU A 693 17.63 23.39 25.32
N GLN A 694 17.58 24.71 25.46
CA GLN A 694 18.69 25.55 25.92
C GLN A 694 18.44 26.08 27.33
N ASP A 695 17.21 26.03 27.84
CA ASP A 695 16.86 26.54 29.17
C ASP A 695 17.55 25.75 30.31
N PRO A 696 18.45 26.37 31.09
CA PRO A 696 19.10 25.71 32.22
C PRO A 696 18.12 25.26 33.31
N GLN A 697 16.98 25.94 33.48
CA GLN A 697 15.98 25.55 34.48
C GLN A 697 15.33 24.22 34.11
N TRP A 698 15.05 24.00 32.83
CA TRP A 698 14.51 22.74 32.34
C TRP A 698 15.49 21.57 32.53
N TRP A 699 16.78 21.78 32.25
CA TRP A 699 17.82 20.78 32.51
C TRP A 699 17.99 20.47 33.99
N LYS A 700 17.75 21.46 34.87
CA LYS A 700 17.71 21.23 36.31
C LYS A 700 16.55 20.32 36.73
N GLU A 701 15.38 20.41 36.08
CA GLU A 701 14.27 19.48 36.34
C GLU A 701 14.64 18.03 35.99
N VAL A 702 15.44 17.83 34.93
CA VAL A 702 15.99 16.52 34.55
C VAL A 702 16.92 15.99 35.65
N GLU A 703 17.81 16.82 36.17
CA GLU A 703 18.71 16.47 37.27
C GLU A 703 17.95 16.20 38.58
N ASP A 704 16.91 16.97 38.90
CA ASP A 704 16.07 16.80 40.09
C ASP A 704 15.28 15.48 40.07
N LEU A 705 15.01 14.92 38.87
CA LEU A 705 14.46 13.57 38.69
C LEU A 705 15.51 12.46 38.87
N GLY A 706 16.78 12.82 39.05
CA GLY A 706 17.90 11.89 39.10
C GLY A 706 18.22 11.26 37.75
N TRP A 707 17.89 11.94 36.65
CA TRP A 707 18.16 11.49 35.29
C TRP A 707 19.45 12.12 34.75
N HIS A 708 20.04 11.46 33.76
CA HIS A 708 21.29 11.86 33.14
C HIS A 708 21.03 12.51 31.78
N TYR A 709 21.95 13.33 31.30
CA TYR A 709 21.96 13.84 29.94
C TYR A 709 23.39 14.07 29.45
N THR A 710 23.56 14.11 28.14
CA THR A 710 24.85 14.45 27.54
C THR A 710 24.97 15.98 27.45
N ASN A 711 25.79 16.59 28.31
CA ASN A 711 26.05 18.02 28.23
C ASN A 711 27.08 18.33 27.13
N HIS A 712 26.60 18.45 25.88
CA HIS A 712 27.46 18.68 24.71
C HIS A 712 28.28 19.98 24.78
N THR A 713 27.77 21.00 25.46
CA THR A 713 28.45 22.28 25.70
C THR A 713 29.64 22.10 26.65
N HIS A 714 29.44 21.40 27.76
CA HIS A 714 30.51 21.07 28.70
C HIS A 714 31.59 20.19 28.04
N GLU A 715 31.16 19.22 27.23
CA GLU A 715 32.03 18.29 26.49
C GLU A 715 32.72 18.93 25.28
N LYS A 716 32.36 20.17 24.89
CA LYS A 716 32.87 20.85 23.69
C LYS A 716 32.78 19.97 22.44
N THR A 717 31.64 19.30 22.29
CA THR A 717 31.47 18.24 21.29
C THR A 717 31.60 18.79 19.87
N SER A 718 30.94 19.92 19.61
CA SER A 718 30.95 20.58 18.29
C SER A 718 32.34 21.10 17.92
N GLU A 719 33.07 21.64 18.90
CA GLU A 719 34.42 22.16 18.73
C GLU A 719 35.44 21.04 18.47
N THR A 720 35.23 19.87 19.07
CA THR A 720 36.16 18.74 18.99
C THR A 720 35.95 17.91 17.74
N TYR A 721 34.69 17.61 17.40
CA TYR A 721 34.36 16.65 16.33
C TYR A 721 33.61 17.28 15.15
N GLY A 722 33.07 18.50 15.31
CA GLY A 722 32.27 19.19 14.31
C GLY A 722 30.79 19.24 14.65
N ARG A 723 30.07 20.17 14.02
CA ARG A 723 28.67 20.52 14.37
C ARG A 723 27.63 19.41 14.19
N TRP A 724 27.96 18.37 13.43
CA TRP A 724 27.10 17.20 13.28
C TRP A 724 27.05 16.32 14.54
N TYR A 725 28.15 16.27 15.29
CA TYR A 725 28.37 15.23 16.28
C TYR A 725 27.43 15.26 17.49
N PRO A 726 26.96 16.41 18.01
CA PRO A 726 25.93 16.40 19.04
C PRO A 726 24.71 15.56 18.65
N SER A 727 24.10 15.87 17.49
CA SER A 727 22.94 15.14 16.96
C SER A 727 23.25 13.69 16.58
N LEU A 728 24.47 13.38 16.14
CA LEU A 728 24.83 11.99 15.84
C LEU A 728 24.98 11.16 17.12
N LEU A 729 25.63 11.72 18.14
CA LEU A 729 25.90 11.03 19.41
C LEU A 729 24.62 10.82 20.22
N ASP A 730 23.70 11.78 20.19
CA ASP A 730 22.36 11.59 20.75
C ASP A 730 21.59 10.48 20.04
N ALA A 731 21.66 10.38 18.71
CA ALA A 731 20.99 9.30 18.00
C ALA A 731 21.60 7.93 18.30
N VAL A 732 22.93 7.86 18.51
CA VAL A 732 23.60 6.65 18.98
C VAL A 732 23.12 6.29 20.38
N SER A 733 23.13 7.25 21.31
CA SER A 733 22.73 7.04 22.70
C SER A 733 21.27 6.61 22.83
N GLN A 734 20.38 7.16 22.02
CA GLN A 734 18.99 6.73 21.97
C GLN A 734 18.85 5.31 21.42
N SER A 735 19.58 4.97 20.35
CA SER A 735 19.47 3.67 19.68
C SER A 735 19.95 2.47 20.51
N LEU A 736 20.83 2.71 21.48
CA LEU A 736 21.42 1.67 22.34
C LEU A 736 20.59 1.37 23.60
N ALA A 737 19.61 2.23 23.92
CA ALA A 737 18.70 2.06 25.05
C ALA A 737 17.78 0.85 24.89
N ILE A 738 17.33 0.27 26.02
CA ILE A 738 16.35 -0.84 26.00
C ILE A 738 14.90 -0.33 26.06
N GLY A 739 14.71 0.91 26.50
CA GLY A 739 13.43 1.61 26.47
C GLY A 739 13.59 3.01 25.89
N PHE A 740 12.51 3.55 25.32
CA PHE A 740 12.52 4.88 24.72
C PHE A 740 11.21 5.64 24.96
N VAL A 741 11.31 6.94 25.24
CA VAL A 741 10.17 7.86 25.28
C VAL A 741 10.50 9.06 24.40
N GLY A 742 9.74 9.27 23.33
CA GLY A 742 9.98 10.36 22.39
C GLY A 742 8.81 11.33 22.26
N THR A 743 9.06 12.52 21.73
CA THR A 743 8.02 13.47 21.29
C THR A 743 7.35 12.98 20.00
N GLN A 744 6.02 13.00 19.95
CA GLN A 744 5.25 12.67 18.74
C GLN A 744 5.55 13.66 17.59
N PHE A 745 5.39 13.23 16.33
CA PHE A 745 5.72 13.97 15.10
C PHE A 745 7.19 14.29 14.84
N SER A 746 8.08 14.19 15.83
CA SER A 746 9.52 14.32 15.60
C SER A 746 10.04 13.10 14.84
N THR A 747 10.58 13.30 13.64
CA THR A 747 11.23 12.21 12.88
C THR A 747 12.50 11.71 13.58
N TYR A 748 13.10 12.53 14.44
CA TYR A 748 14.21 12.14 15.30
C TYR A 748 13.77 11.12 16.34
N SER A 749 12.67 11.41 17.07
CA SER A 749 12.03 10.43 17.97
C SER A 749 11.59 9.16 17.23
N LEU A 750 11.06 9.32 16.01
CA LEU A 750 10.57 8.21 15.20
C LEU A 750 11.68 7.20 14.91
N VAL A 751 12.78 7.66 14.30
CA VAL A 751 13.91 6.79 13.92
C VAL A 751 14.56 6.19 15.15
N ALA A 752 14.68 6.94 16.25
CA ALA A 752 15.16 6.41 17.53
C ALA A 752 14.28 5.27 18.06
N SER A 753 12.96 5.47 18.09
CA SER A 753 12.00 4.45 18.54
C SER A 753 12.08 3.17 17.73
N ARG A 754 12.35 3.30 16.42
CA ARG A 754 12.51 2.19 15.49
C ARG A 754 13.76 1.37 15.79
N ARG A 755 14.90 2.04 15.98
CA ARG A 755 16.16 1.41 16.37
C ARG A 755 16.03 0.68 17.71
N VAL A 756 15.39 1.30 18.71
CA VAL A 756 15.19 0.65 20.02
C VAL A 756 14.33 -0.61 19.90
N ARG A 757 13.23 -0.57 19.14
CA ARG A 757 12.40 -1.76 18.93
C ARG A 757 13.14 -2.86 18.15
N ASP A 758 13.80 -2.52 17.06
CA ASP A 758 14.30 -3.51 16.10
C ASP A 758 15.75 -3.95 16.36
N TRP A 759 16.61 -3.07 16.88
CA TRP A 759 18.00 -3.40 17.19
C TRP A 759 18.16 -3.97 18.60
N ARG A 760 17.28 -3.59 19.53
CA ARG A 760 17.38 -3.97 20.95
C ARG A 760 16.23 -4.83 21.44
N GLY A 761 15.18 -5.05 20.64
CA GLY A 761 13.96 -5.73 21.09
C GLY A 761 13.22 -4.93 22.18
N GLY A 762 13.49 -3.62 22.26
CA GLY A 762 13.09 -2.74 23.35
C GLY A 762 11.62 -2.31 23.29
N VAL A 763 11.26 -1.38 24.17
CA VAL A 763 9.92 -0.79 24.25
C VAL A 763 10.02 0.70 24.01
N ALA A 764 9.14 1.24 23.17
CA ALA A 764 9.11 2.68 22.91
C ALA A 764 7.70 3.24 22.97
N GLU A 765 7.53 4.37 23.66
CA GLU A 765 6.30 5.15 23.77
C GLU A 765 6.52 6.58 23.28
N PHE A 766 5.42 7.27 22.98
CA PHE A 766 5.45 8.67 22.57
C PHE A 766 4.60 9.52 23.50
N VAL A 767 5.08 10.73 23.76
CA VAL A 767 4.31 11.78 24.41
C VAL A 767 3.58 12.56 23.33
N SER A 768 2.25 12.60 23.40
CA SER A 768 1.40 13.44 22.55
C SER A 768 1.38 14.87 23.11
N GLU A 769 1.58 15.87 22.25
CA GLU A 769 1.23 17.26 22.59
C GLU A 769 -0.31 17.41 22.56
N ASP A 770 -0.88 18.26 23.41
CA ASP A 770 -2.34 18.47 23.45
C ASP A 770 -2.79 19.30 22.22
N LEU A 771 -3.03 18.61 21.11
CA LEU A 771 -3.39 19.23 19.82
C LEU A 771 -4.87 19.66 19.74
N THR A 772 -5.64 19.59 20.84
CA THR A 772 -7.09 19.92 20.83
C THR A 772 -7.41 21.37 20.46
N ASN A 773 -6.39 22.26 20.44
CA ASN A 773 -6.53 23.67 20.06
C ASN A 773 -5.85 24.05 18.72
N ILE A 774 -5.37 23.08 17.94
CA ILE A 774 -4.66 23.37 16.70
C ILE A 774 -5.65 23.42 15.54
N ARG A 775 -5.78 24.60 14.92
CA ARG A 775 -6.48 24.73 13.63
C ARG A 775 -5.73 23.88 12.58
N PRO A 776 -6.44 23.23 11.64
CA PRO A 776 -5.77 22.51 10.56
C PRO A 776 -4.76 23.43 9.87
N ILE A 777 -3.53 22.93 9.69
CA ILE A 777 -2.49 23.59 8.91
C ILE A 777 -2.93 23.54 7.44
N THR A 778 -3.85 24.42 7.07
CA THR A 778 -4.25 24.66 5.67
C THR A 778 -4.10 26.14 5.29
N ASN A 779 -3.66 26.99 6.22
CA ASN A 779 -3.46 28.42 6.00
C ASN A 779 -2.08 28.87 6.52
N LEU A 780 -0.99 28.48 5.85
CA LEU A 780 0.21 29.32 5.83
C LEU A 780 0.12 30.16 4.56
N THR A 781 -0.43 31.36 4.71
CA THR A 781 -0.27 32.43 3.72
C THR A 781 1.16 32.94 3.80
N HIS A 782 1.79 33.06 2.62
CA HIS A 782 3.07 33.69 2.35
C HIS A 782 3.36 34.96 3.18
N THR A 783 4.68 35.21 3.31
CA THR A 783 5.37 36.42 3.79
C THR A 783 5.77 36.44 5.26
N ASP A 784 6.69 35.55 5.66
CA ASP A 784 7.88 35.89 6.46
C ASP A 784 8.77 34.63 6.59
N HIS A 785 10.09 34.80 6.65
CA HIS A 785 11.14 33.77 6.68
C HIS A 785 11.77 33.34 5.33
N VAL A 786 12.25 34.33 4.58
CA VAL A 786 13.48 34.20 3.80
C VAL A 786 14.48 35.17 4.44
N GLU A 787 15.15 34.73 5.51
CA GLU A 787 16.38 35.31 6.09
C GLU A 787 16.58 34.75 7.51
N SER A 788 16.85 33.44 7.64
CA SER A 788 17.64 32.81 8.71
C SER A 788 17.30 31.31 8.81
N ILE A 789 17.70 30.51 7.82
CA ILE A 789 17.99 29.07 7.97
C ILE A 789 19.23 28.78 7.12
#